data_AF-A0A956CZR0-F1
#
_entry.id   AF-A0A956CZR0-F1
#
_cell.length_a   1.000
_cell.length_b   1.000
_cell.length_c   1.000
_cell.angle_alpha   90.00
_cell.angle_beta   90.00
_cell.angle_gamma   90.00
#
_symmetry.space_group_name_H-M   'P 1'
#
loop_
_entity.id
_entity.type
_entity.pdbx_description
1 polymer ?
#
loop_
_entity_poly.entity_id
_entity_poly.type
_entity_poly.pdbx_seq_one_letter_code
_entity_poly.pdbx_strand_id
1 'polypeptide(L)'
;MRGRVAALVLVLLTGCEPPGHGPIASGISAPLGEPLPSATPDQLATFERGRAVALRRFGRADGLGPAFNVTFCAACHERPVTGGSGGHYRSFFIGGQRRSDGSFQFVDSAGPAGGVIRLYDDAYPARPAVPDETNVVGVRNPIPFFGAGLLAEISDAEILRRADPDDADGDGISGRANFDRGFVGRFGRKAQTVSIEGFIRGPLFNHLGVTSDPLTNEQRARLPVDSSDGSSSAPLTLGDVGAAHGAQAAAPMMPTTDDDGAPDPELSPEDLFDLVSFAMLLAAPEVEPTDTPELIEGRDAFDAVGCGGCHAPRLESPRGPLPVYSDLLLHDMGPDLADGLDFGLATGSELRTQPLWGLSAVGPYMHDGRATTIEEAILAHGGEAQRARDAFAALGAVRRERLIGFLESLGGREQATPGLLPPNAPVPSVGEPGGPSRALSGAEADRFAAGRALFDRDFGFSEGVGGPRFNGDSCRACHFDPVVGGSGPRGVNVMRHGIESASGEFVPPTVGTVLHRMTSRRGDANANRAQRAATIFEMRQTPTLLGLGRLEAVPDAVIEALADPDDTITPDGISGRVSRADGGRLGRFGWKAQVPSLLEFTRDALTTELGLTMPFADGLVFGRLHDNDAVLDPEIGLDDVELLADFVRLLGPPVPATPDDVALAARGEEVFSEVGCARCHVPALDAPDGPVRAYTDLLLHEILPPDALGIEEVSASMRELRTPPLWGLRDTGPYLHTGAADTIDEAIRAHDGEAVAVRDAYVAAPEADRAALVAFLGSL
;
A
#
# COMPACT_ATOMS: atom_id res chain seq x y z
N MET A 1 -5.53 -53.82 -67.13
CA MET A 1 -5.81 -53.26 -65.79
C MET A 1 -4.69 -52.29 -65.44
N ARG A 2 -4.93 -50.98 -65.58
CA ARG A 2 -4.00 -49.91 -65.19
C ARG A 2 -4.82 -48.83 -64.49
N GLY A 3 -4.44 -48.52 -63.26
CA GLY A 3 -5.14 -47.62 -62.35
C GLY A 3 -5.05 -46.16 -62.77
N ARG A 4 -6.08 -45.40 -62.42
CA ARG A 4 -6.09 -43.93 -62.43
C ARG A 4 -6.02 -43.46 -60.99
N VAL A 5 -4.96 -42.72 -60.68
CA VAL A 5 -4.79 -41.95 -59.44
C VAL A 5 -5.68 -40.71 -59.57
N ALA A 6 -6.60 -40.51 -58.62
CA ALA A 6 -7.33 -39.27 -58.44
C ALA A 6 -6.70 -38.52 -57.26
N ALA A 7 -6.14 -37.35 -57.53
CA ALA A 7 -5.61 -36.45 -56.52
C ALA A 7 -6.78 -35.82 -55.74
N LEU A 8 -6.82 -36.07 -54.43
CA LEU A 8 -7.71 -35.40 -53.50
C LEU A 8 -7.01 -34.10 -53.06
N VAL A 9 -7.53 -32.95 -53.51
CA VAL A 9 -7.10 -31.64 -53.02
C VAL A 9 -7.69 -31.46 -51.63
N LEU A 10 -6.83 -31.49 -50.62
CA LEU A 10 -7.16 -31.14 -49.25
C LEU A 10 -7.24 -29.60 -49.17
N VAL A 11 -8.46 -29.06 -49.11
CA VAL A 11 -8.68 -27.65 -48.80
C VAL A 11 -8.43 -27.47 -47.30
N LEU A 12 -7.27 -26.92 -46.95
CA LEU A 12 -7.03 -26.34 -45.63
C LEU A 12 -8.00 -25.16 -45.47
N LEU A 13 -9.00 -25.32 -44.61
CA LEU A 13 -9.79 -24.21 -44.09
C LEU A 13 -8.86 -23.38 -43.19
N THR A 14 -8.21 -22.37 -43.76
CA THR A 14 -7.67 -21.26 -42.98
C THR A 14 -8.88 -20.53 -42.38
N GLY A 15 -9.10 -20.70 -41.08
CA GLY A 15 -10.07 -19.86 -40.36
C GLY A 15 -9.71 -18.40 -40.58
N CYS A 16 -10.69 -17.58 -40.99
CA CYS A 16 -10.53 -16.13 -40.90
C CYS A 16 -10.24 -15.79 -39.45
N GLU A 17 -9.10 -15.14 -39.17
CA GLU A 17 -8.88 -14.50 -37.88
C GLU A 17 -10.05 -13.51 -37.65
N PRO A 18 -10.72 -13.56 -36.49
CA PRO A 18 -11.77 -12.59 -36.17
C PRO A 18 -11.20 -11.16 -36.21
N PRO A 19 -12.01 -10.17 -36.62
CA PRO A 19 -11.54 -8.80 -36.78
C PRO A 19 -11.01 -8.27 -35.45
N GLY A 20 -9.79 -7.75 -35.46
CA GLY A 20 -9.22 -7.05 -34.30
C GLY A 20 -8.18 -7.80 -33.48
N HIS A 21 -7.98 -9.12 -33.66
CA HIS A 21 -7.04 -9.93 -32.84
C HIS A 21 -5.77 -10.44 -33.57
N GLY A 22 -5.43 -9.85 -34.72
CA GLY A 22 -4.25 -10.24 -35.51
C GLY A 22 -2.90 -9.94 -34.85
N PRO A 23 -1.78 -9.94 -35.62
CA PRO A 23 -0.43 -9.83 -35.07
C PRO A 23 -0.21 -8.54 -34.26
N ILE A 24 0.66 -8.64 -33.26
CA ILE A 24 1.06 -7.56 -32.35
C ILE A 24 2.54 -7.20 -32.54
N ALA A 25 2.93 -6.01 -32.08
CA ALA A 25 4.32 -5.58 -32.09
C ALA A 25 5.21 -6.55 -31.28
N SER A 26 6.43 -6.80 -31.78
CA SER A 26 7.43 -7.62 -31.10
C SER A 26 8.28 -6.79 -30.13
N GLY A 27 8.84 -7.42 -29.09
CA GLY A 27 9.78 -6.76 -28.18
C GLY A 27 9.14 -5.72 -27.25
N ILE A 28 7.83 -5.82 -27.05
CA ILE A 28 7.05 -4.94 -26.15
C ILE A 28 6.76 -5.57 -24.79
N SER A 29 6.89 -6.90 -24.68
CA SER A 29 6.48 -7.66 -23.50
C SER A 29 7.64 -8.35 -22.79
N ALA A 30 7.53 -8.47 -21.48
CA ALA A 30 8.43 -9.21 -20.60
C ALA A 30 7.64 -9.69 -19.36
N PRO A 31 8.24 -10.51 -18.47
CA PRO A 31 7.69 -10.73 -17.14
C PRO A 31 7.37 -9.41 -16.43
N LEU A 32 6.31 -9.37 -15.61
CA LEU A 32 5.92 -8.17 -14.87
C LEU A 32 7.12 -7.65 -14.07
N GLY A 33 7.29 -6.33 -14.08
CA GLY A 33 8.37 -5.63 -13.38
C GLY A 33 9.70 -5.56 -14.14
N GLU A 34 9.83 -6.28 -15.26
CA GLU A 34 11.02 -6.22 -16.10
C GLU A 34 10.96 -5.06 -17.12
N PRO A 35 12.12 -4.53 -17.53
CA PRO A 35 12.18 -3.48 -18.54
C PRO A 35 11.84 -4.01 -19.94
N LEU A 36 11.48 -3.10 -20.84
CA LEU A 36 11.26 -3.39 -22.26
C LEU A 36 12.45 -4.15 -22.86
N PRO A 37 12.24 -5.27 -23.56
CA PRO A 37 13.33 -6.00 -24.23
C PRO A 37 14.11 -5.16 -25.25
N SER A 38 13.49 -4.10 -25.78
CA SER A 38 14.13 -3.16 -26.70
C SER A 38 15.00 -2.09 -26.03
N ALA A 39 15.09 -2.06 -24.69
CA ALA A 39 15.84 -1.04 -23.97
C ALA A 39 17.35 -1.11 -24.27
N THR A 40 17.97 0.05 -24.48
CA THR A 40 19.43 0.15 -24.65
C THR A 40 20.15 -0.09 -23.32
N PRO A 41 21.47 -0.40 -23.32
CA PRO A 41 22.24 -0.52 -22.08
C PRO A 41 22.14 0.70 -21.16
N ASP A 42 22.13 1.91 -21.74
CA ASP A 42 21.98 3.15 -20.97
C ASP A 42 20.58 3.27 -20.37
N GLN A 43 19.53 2.89 -21.13
CA GLN A 43 18.16 2.86 -20.63
C GLN A 43 17.98 1.83 -19.50
N LEU A 44 18.62 0.66 -19.58
CA LEU A 44 18.61 -0.33 -18.50
C LEU A 44 19.29 0.22 -17.23
N ALA A 45 20.42 0.92 -17.38
CA ALA A 45 21.06 1.57 -16.23
C ALA A 45 20.16 2.64 -15.60
N THR A 46 19.47 3.44 -16.42
CA THR A 46 18.46 4.41 -15.97
C THR A 46 17.26 3.74 -15.30
N PHE A 47 16.77 2.63 -15.84
CA PHE A 47 15.68 1.85 -15.26
C PHE A 47 16.00 1.39 -13.82
N GLU A 48 17.20 0.85 -13.59
CA GLU A 48 17.60 0.41 -12.25
C GLU A 48 17.75 1.57 -11.26
N ARG A 49 18.27 2.72 -11.70
CA ARG A 49 18.31 3.92 -10.84
C ARG A 49 16.90 4.42 -10.51
N GLY A 50 16.00 4.46 -11.49
CA GLY A 50 14.61 4.86 -11.28
C GLY A 50 13.84 3.90 -10.38
N ARG A 51 14.12 2.59 -10.49
CA ARG A 51 13.60 1.58 -9.57
C ARG A 51 14.09 1.81 -8.14
N ALA A 52 15.37 2.18 -7.96
CA ALA A 52 15.90 2.53 -6.65
C ALA A 52 15.21 3.78 -6.07
N VAL A 53 14.93 4.80 -6.88
CA VAL A 53 14.13 5.97 -6.47
C VAL A 53 12.72 5.55 -6.05
N ALA A 54 12.06 4.68 -6.81
CA ALA A 54 10.71 4.19 -6.49
C ALA A 54 10.63 3.42 -5.15
N LEU A 55 11.74 2.80 -4.74
CA LEU A 55 11.88 2.05 -3.49
C LEU A 55 12.41 2.91 -2.32
N ARG A 56 12.88 4.13 -2.56
CA ARG A 56 13.42 5.01 -1.52
C ARG A 56 12.33 5.46 -0.56
N ARG A 57 12.51 5.21 0.73
CA ARG A 57 11.68 5.77 1.81
C ARG A 57 12.11 7.22 2.04
N PHE A 58 11.15 8.13 2.06
CA PHE A 58 11.37 9.53 2.44
C PHE A 58 11.06 9.69 3.93
N GLY A 59 12.03 10.19 4.69
CA GLY A 59 11.84 10.68 6.06
C GLY A 59 11.53 12.18 6.09
N ARG A 60 11.36 12.75 7.28
CA ARG A 60 11.08 14.20 7.44
C ARG A 60 12.24 15.05 6.95
N ALA A 61 13.47 14.60 7.24
CA ALA A 61 14.67 15.26 6.77
C ALA A 61 14.82 15.23 5.23
N ASP A 62 14.11 14.33 4.55
CA ASP A 62 14.12 14.18 3.09
C ASP A 62 12.98 14.93 2.40
N GLY A 63 12.17 15.72 3.12
CA GLY A 63 11.01 16.42 2.55
C GLY A 63 9.72 15.60 2.51
N LEU A 64 9.59 14.58 3.37
CA LEU A 64 8.27 13.98 3.56
C LEU A 64 7.38 15.06 4.18
N GLY A 65 6.53 15.65 3.32
CA GLY A 65 5.81 16.89 3.64
C GLY A 65 4.98 16.83 4.91
N PRO A 66 4.40 17.97 5.36
CA PRO A 66 3.74 18.06 6.66
C PRO A 66 2.51 17.17 6.72
N ALA A 67 1.96 16.75 5.58
CA ALA A 67 0.94 15.72 5.49
C ALA A 67 1.19 14.77 4.30
N PHE A 68 0.88 13.49 4.48
CA PHE A 68 1.12 12.43 3.49
C PHE A 68 0.14 11.25 3.66
N ASN A 69 0.23 10.28 2.74
CA ASN A 69 -0.52 9.02 2.73
C ASN A 69 0.40 7.78 2.66
N VAL A 70 1.59 7.94 2.09
CA VAL A 70 2.65 6.93 1.96
C VAL A 70 4.01 7.62 2.03
N THR A 71 5.07 6.86 2.26
CA THR A 71 6.45 7.40 2.38
C THR A 71 7.36 6.98 1.23
N PHE A 72 6.87 6.25 0.22
CA PHE A 72 7.60 5.86 -0.99
C PHE A 72 6.63 5.42 -2.09
N CYS A 73 7.07 5.45 -3.34
CA CYS A 73 6.21 5.15 -4.51
C CYS A 73 5.77 3.69 -4.54
N ALA A 74 6.70 2.76 -4.32
CA ALA A 74 6.41 1.33 -4.42
C ALA A 74 5.38 0.84 -3.40
N ALA A 75 5.15 1.54 -2.28
CA ALA A 75 4.12 1.18 -1.31
C ALA A 75 2.71 1.08 -1.93
N CYS A 76 2.40 1.92 -2.93
CA CYS A 76 1.14 1.84 -3.67
C CYS A 76 1.23 1.00 -4.95
N HIS A 77 2.44 0.75 -5.46
CA HIS A 77 2.72 0.12 -6.75
C HIS A 77 3.56 -1.15 -6.57
N GLU A 78 3.18 -1.98 -5.62
CA GLU A 78 3.95 -3.15 -5.14
C GLU A 78 3.49 -4.48 -5.73
N ARG A 79 2.25 -4.57 -6.26
CA ARG A 79 1.59 -5.84 -6.56
C ARG A 79 1.50 -6.16 -8.06
N PRO A 80 1.96 -7.35 -8.50
CA PRO A 80 2.69 -8.37 -7.73
C PRO A 80 4.18 -8.03 -7.57
N VAL A 81 4.64 -7.01 -8.26
CA VAL A 81 6.02 -6.49 -8.25
C VAL A 81 5.99 -4.97 -8.38
N THR A 82 7.13 -4.31 -8.13
CA THR A 82 7.29 -2.86 -8.28
C THR A 82 6.84 -2.37 -9.67
N GLY A 83 5.98 -1.36 -9.70
CA GLY A 83 5.32 -0.85 -10.91
C GLY A 83 3.90 -1.38 -11.11
N GLY A 84 3.43 -2.27 -10.24
CA GLY A 84 2.09 -2.84 -10.31
C GLY A 84 1.00 -2.01 -9.61
N SER A 85 -0.08 -2.67 -9.19
CA SER A 85 -1.16 -2.08 -8.39
C SER A 85 -0.86 -2.17 -6.89
N GLY A 86 -1.86 -1.93 -6.03
CA GLY A 86 -1.75 -2.09 -4.58
C GLY A 86 -3.02 -2.65 -3.97
N GLY A 87 -2.91 -3.21 -2.76
CA GLY A 87 -4.05 -3.73 -2.00
C GLY A 87 -5.09 -2.66 -1.64
N HIS A 88 -6.23 -3.07 -1.09
CA HIS A 88 -7.25 -2.16 -0.58
C HIS A 88 -6.70 -1.18 0.47
N TYR A 89 -5.74 -1.62 1.29
CA TYR A 89 -5.13 -0.77 2.32
C TYR A 89 -4.36 0.45 1.75
N ARG A 90 -4.01 0.41 0.46
CA ARG A 90 -3.38 1.52 -0.30
C ARG A 90 -4.34 2.31 -1.15
N SER A 91 -5.62 1.95 -1.15
CA SER A 91 -6.63 2.79 -1.77
C SER A 91 -6.71 4.12 -1.00
N PHE A 92 -7.11 5.16 -1.69
CA PHE A 92 -7.10 6.52 -1.16
C PHE A 92 -8.34 7.29 -1.56
N PHE A 93 -8.59 8.40 -0.88
CA PHE A 93 -9.79 9.19 -1.05
C PHE A 93 -9.47 10.51 -1.75
N ILE A 94 -10.41 10.95 -2.58
CA ILE A 94 -10.40 12.27 -3.20
C ILE A 94 -11.69 12.96 -2.77
N GLY A 95 -11.56 14.11 -2.12
CA GLY A 95 -12.65 14.95 -1.66
C GLY A 95 -13.02 16.05 -2.66
N GLY A 96 -14.29 16.37 -2.71
CA GLY A 96 -14.79 17.54 -3.41
C GLY A 96 -16.11 18.06 -2.83
N GLN A 97 -16.49 19.24 -3.30
CA GLN A 97 -17.76 19.88 -3.03
C GLN A 97 -18.51 20.07 -4.35
N ARG A 98 -19.68 19.47 -4.45
CA ARG A 98 -20.70 19.83 -5.43
C ARG A 98 -21.64 20.88 -4.83
N ARG A 99 -21.66 22.07 -5.42
CA ARG A 99 -22.47 23.20 -4.98
C ARG A 99 -23.92 23.07 -5.45
N SER A 100 -24.80 23.91 -4.91
CA SER A 100 -26.22 23.95 -5.26
C SER A 100 -26.51 24.31 -6.72
N ASP A 101 -25.57 24.96 -7.40
CA ASP A 101 -25.65 25.27 -8.84
C ASP A 101 -25.14 24.11 -9.73
N GLY A 102 -24.76 22.98 -9.11
CA GLY A 102 -24.22 21.80 -9.79
C GLY A 102 -22.71 21.83 -10.01
N SER A 103 -22.04 22.97 -9.81
CA SER A 103 -20.60 23.09 -10.01
C SER A 103 -19.82 22.24 -9.00
N PHE A 104 -18.77 21.59 -9.49
CA PHE A 104 -17.86 20.78 -8.68
C PHE A 104 -16.56 21.54 -8.42
N GLN A 105 -16.01 21.39 -7.22
CA GLN A 105 -14.66 21.80 -6.88
C GLN A 105 -13.99 20.76 -5.99
N PHE A 106 -12.68 20.60 -6.13
CA PHE A 106 -11.90 19.86 -5.14
C PHE A 106 -11.85 20.64 -3.82
N VAL A 107 -11.72 19.90 -2.73
CA VAL A 107 -11.49 20.45 -1.40
C VAL A 107 -10.10 20.06 -0.95
N ASP A 108 -9.36 20.99 -0.37
CA ASP A 108 -8.03 20.72 0.14
C ASP A 108 -8.10 20.04 1.51
N SER A 109 -7.26 19.03 1.71
CA SER A 109 -7.11 18.29 2.98
C SER A 109 -5.66 18.39 3.43
N ALA A 110 -5.43 19.22 4.45
CA ALA A 110 -4.11 19.59 4.97
C ALA A 110 -3.17 20.22 3.93
N GLY A 111 -3.62 21.17 3.12
CA GLY A 111 -2.80 21.89 2.12
C GLY A 111 -3.21 21.57 0.68
N PRO A 112 -2.50 22.11 -0.35
CA PRO A 112 -2.91 22.05 -1.76
C PRO A 112 -2.64 20.66 -2.38
N ALA A 113 -3.19 19.59 -1.77
CA ALA A 113 -3.07 18.21 -2.22
C ALA A 113 -4.02 17.87 -3.38
N GLY A 114 -4.68 18.89 -3.93
CA GLY A 114 -5.55 18.75 -5.08
C GLY A 114 -6.65 17.72 -4.80
N GLY A 115 -7.47 17.92 -3.77
CA GLY A 115 -8.54 16.98 -3.46
C GLY A 115 -8.11 15.67 -2.81
N VAL A 116 -6.84 15.23 -2.92
CA VAL A 116 -6.38 14.02 -2.22
C VAL A 116 -6.49 14.24 -0.71
N ILE A 117 -7.24 13.36 -0.05
CA ILE A 117 -7.34 13.38 1.41
C ILE A 117 -6.10 12.71 1.97
N ARG A 118 -5.23 13.52 2.58
CA ARG A 118 -4.03 13.05 3.30
C ARG A 118 -4.42 12.63 4.71
N LEU A 119 -4.03 11.42 5.12
CA LEU A 119 -4.47 10.81 6.37
C LEU A 119 -3.46 10.96 7.51
N TYR A 120 -2.22 11.34 7.20
CA TYR A 120 -1.17 11.56 8.18
C TYR A 120 -0.70 13.00 8.09
N ASP A 121 -0.46 13.61 9.24
CA ASP A 121 0.06 14.97 9.37
C ASP A 121 0.96 15.05 10.60
N ASP A 122 2.02 15.81 10.43
CA ASP A 122 3.15 15.94 11.33
C ASP A 122 2.98 17.07 12.35
N ALA A 123 2.12 18.04 12.06
CA ALA A 123 1.86 19.23 12.88
C ALA A 123 0.62 19.08 13.78
N TYR A 124 -0.22 18.05 13.55
CA TYR A 124 -1.49 17.91 14.26
C TYR A 124 -1.59 16.61 15.07
N PRO A 125 -2.04 16.68 16.33
CA PRO A 125 -2.48 15.51 17.08
C PRO A 125 -3.88 15.13 16.59
N ALA A 126 -4.08 14.91 15.29
CA ALA A 126 -5.32 14.45 14.68
C ALA A 126 -5.08 14.11 13.21
N ARG A 127 -5.95 13.25 12.66
CA ARG A 127 -6.06 13.09 11.21
C ARG A 127 -6.42 14.44 10.60
N PRO A 128 -5.80 14.85 9.47
CA PRO A 128 -6.20 16.04 8.74
C PRO A 128 -7.71 16.19 8.65
N ALA A 129 -8.19 17.37 9.06
CA ALA A 129 -9.59 17.68 8.98
C ALA A 129 -9.99 17.75 7.50
N VAL A 130 -10.88 16.86 7.09
CA VAL A 130 -11.59 16.99 5.83
C VAL A 130 -12.67 18.07 6.02
N PRO A 131 -12.76 19.11 5.18
CA PRO A 131 -13.73 20.19 5.39
C PRO A 131 -15.18 19.67 5.50
N ASP A 132 -16.00 20.30 6.33
CA ASP A 132 -17.40 19.89 6.59
C ASP A 132 -18.27 20.03 5.32
N GLU A 133 -17.88 20.91 4.40
CA GLU A 133 -18.51 21.11 3.10
C GLU A 133 -18.23 20.00 2.07
N THR A 134 -17.34 19.06 2.39
CA THR A 134 -17.04 17.92 1.52
C THR A 134 -18.26 17.02 1.40
N ASN A 135 -18.87 17.00 0.23
CA ASN A 135 -20.09 16.22 -0.03
C ASN A 135 -19.96 15.26 -1.23
N VAL A 136 -18.76 15.20 -1.82
CA VAL A 136 -18.36 14.18 -2.80
C VAL A 136 -17.05 13.56 -2.30
N VAL A 137 -17.02 12.24 -2.20
CA VAL A 137 -15.81 11.48 -1.88
C VAL A 137 -15.70 10.30 -2.82
N GLY A 138 -14.69 10.31 -3.68
CA GLY A 138 -14.34 9.17 -4.51
C GLY A 138 -13.23 8.35 -3.87
N VAL A 139 -13.26 7.04 -4.13
CA VAL A 139 -12.21 6.09 -3.74
C VAL A 139 -11.40 5.70 -4.97
N ARG A 140 -10.09 5.58 -4.81
CA ARG A 140 -9.17 5.16 -5.87
C ARG A 140 -8.25 4.05 -5.41
N ASN A 141 -8.14 3.02 -6.23
CA ASN A 141 -7.06 2.04 -6.13
C ASN A 141 -5.90 2.41 -7.08
N PRO A 142 -4.62 2.25 -6.67
CA PRO A 142 -3.46 2.52 -7.51
C PRO A 142 -3.50 1.83 -8.87
N ILE A 143 -3.00 2.51 -9.91
CA ILE A 143 -2.98 1.98 -11.29
C ILE A 143 -1.61 1.33 -11.56
N PRO A 144 -1.54 0.15 -12.20
CA PRO A 144 -0.27 -0.41 -12.66
C PRO A 144 0.35 0.39 -13.81
N PHE A 145 1.68 0.49 -13.82
CA PHE A 145 2.48 1.18 -14.84
C PHE A 145 3.01 0.24 -15.95
N PHE A 146 2.69 -1.04 -15.94
CA PHE A 146 3.14 -1.99 -16.97
C PHE A 146 2.72 -1.52 -18.38
N GLY A 147 3.71 -1.31 -19.25
CA GLY A 147 3.51 -0.82 -20.61
C GLY A 147 3.12 0.67 -20.70
N ALA A 148 3.23 1.46 -19.63
CA ALA A 148 2.82 2.88 -19.65
C ALA A 148 3.53 3.69 -20.73
N GLY A 149 4.83 3.45 -20.96
CA GLY A 149 5.57 4.08 -22.06
C GLY A 149 5.04 3.71 -23.45
N LEU A 150 4.57 2.48 -23.65
CA LEU A 150 3.96 2.06 -24.92
C LEU A 150 2.63 2.79 -25.16
N LEU A 151 1.86 3.08 -24.11
CA LEU A 151 0.63 3.88 -24.22
C LEU A 151 0.95 5.34 -24.59
N ALA A 152 2.08 5.88 -24.11
CA ALA A 152 2.53 7.22 -24.47
C ALA A 152 2.84 7.36 -25.97
N GLU A 153 3.27 6.29 -26.64
CA GLU A 153 3.58 6.29 -28.09
C GLU A 153 2.33 6.26 -28.99
N ILE A 154 1.14 5.98 -28.44
CA ILE A 154 -0.11 5.93 -29.21
C ILE A 154 -0.51 7.34 -29.63
N SER A 155 -0.68 7.55 -30.94
CA SER A 155 -1.01 8.87 -31.50
C SER A 155 -2.40 9.36 -31.09
N ASP A 156 -2.60 10.69 -30.99
CA ASP A 156 -3.92 11.30 -30.74
C ASP A 156 -4.95 10.82 -31.78
N ALA A 157 -4.54 10.70 -33.04
CA ALA A 157 -5.40 10.26 -34.14
C ALA A 157 -5.90 8.80 -33.97
N GLU A 158 -5.11 7.93 -33.36
CA GLU A 158 -5.52 6.54 -33.06
C GLU A 158 -6.61 6.49 -31.99
N ILE A 159 -6.54 7.36 -30.98
CA ILE A 159 -7.54 7.43 -29.92
C ILE A 159 -8.81 8.08 -30.48
N LEU A 160 -8.67 9.23 -31.16
CA LEU A 160 -9.79 10.01 -31.68
C LEU A 160 -10.58 9.28 -32.78
N ARG A 161 -9.95 8.41 -33.59
CA ARG A 161 -10.69 7.64 -34.61
C ARG A 161 -11.69 6.64 -34.03
N ARG A 162 -11.62 6.36 -32.73
CA ARG A 162 -12.51 5.44 -32.01
C ARG A 162 -13.61 6.16 -31.23
N ALA A 163 -13.50 7.48 -31.10
CA ALA A 163 -14.51 8.25 -30.38
C ALA A 163 -15.82 8.25 -31.18
N ASP A 164 -16.91 7.94 -30.49
CA ASP A 164 -18.27 8.04 -31.00
C ASP A 164 -19.17 8.75 -29.97
N PRO A 165 -18.92 10.03 -29.66
CA PRO A 165 -19.65 10.74 -28.60
C PRO A 165 -21.16 10.88 -28.85
N ASP A 166 -21.62 10.67 -30.09
CA ASP A 166 -23.00 10.82 -30.52
C ASP A 166 -23.73 9.47 -30.73
N ASP A 167 -23.08 8.33 -30.42
CA ASP A 167 -23.61 6.96 -30.65
C ASP A 167 -24.13 6.82 -32.10
N ALA A 168 -23.29 7.19 -33.07
CA ALA A 168 -23.66 7.28 -34.47
C ALA A 168 -24.00 5.91 -35.09
N ASP A 169 -23.45 4.83 -34.55
CA ASP A 169 -23.76 3.46 -34.98
C ASP A 169 -24.92 2.80 -34.21
N GLY A 170 -25.39 3.41 -33.11
CA GLY A 170 -26.54 2.98 -32.32
C GLY A 170 -26.29 1.75 -31.45
N ASP A 171 -25.02 1.40 -31.20
CA ASP A 171 -24.64 0.31 -30.32
C ASP A 171 -24.84 0.63 -28.83
N GLY A 172 -25.11 1.90 -28.51
CA GLY A 172 -25.37 2.41 -27.16
C GLY A 172 -24.12 2.78 -26.37
N ILE A 173 -22.96 2.83 -27.03
CA ILE A 173 -21.66 3.24 -26.48
C ILE A 173 -21.33 4.63 -27.01
N SER A 174 -20.94 5.55 -26.14
CA SER A 174 -20.72 6.96 -26.48
C SER A 174 -19.31 7.42 -26.11
N GLY A 175 -18.33 6.55 -26.37
CA GLY A 175 -16.93 6.74 -25.97
C GLY A 175 -16.37 8.06 -26.48
N ARG A 176 -15.74 8.84 -25.59
CA ARG A 176 -15.11 10.12 -25.98
C ARG A 176 -13.78 10.40 -25.29
N ALA A 177 -12.94 11.20 -25.94
CA ALA A 177 -11.66 11.62 -25.37
C ALA A 177 -11.86 12.64 -24.23
N ASN A 178 -10.97 12.60 -23.23
CA ASN A 178 -10.73 13.75 -22.36
C ASN A 178 -9.58 14.59 -22.91
N PHE A 179 -9.50 15.85 -22.49
CA PHE A 179 -8.47 16.78 -22.95
C PHE A 179 -7.76 17.47 -21.78
N ASP A 180 -6.45 17.63 -21.91
CA ASP A 180 -5.62 18.48 -21.06
C ASP A 180 -4.95 19.55 -21.92
N ARG A 181 -5.36 20.82 -21.75
CA ARG A 181 -4.88 21.98 -22.52
C ARG A 181 -4.96 21.79 -24.05
N GLY A 182 -6.00 21.09 -24.52
CA GLY A 182 -6.24 20.81 -25.94
C GLY A 182 -5.52 19.57 -26.49
N PHE A 183 -4.76 18.85 -25.67
CA PHE A 183 -4.15 17.57 -26.03
C PHE A 183 -4.98 16.41 -25.50
N VAL A 184 -5.00 15.28 -26.21
CA VAL A 184 -5.77 14.09 -25.82
C VAL A 184 -5.17 13.49 -24.55
N GLY A 185 -5.96 13.46 -23.47
CA GLY A 185 -5.57 12.85 -22.21
C GLY A 185 -5.47 11.32 -22.31
N ARG A 186 -4.54 10.72 -21.57
CA ARG A 186 -4.24 9.28 -21.62
C ARG A 186 -4.05 8.63 -20.27
N PHE A 187 -3.49 9.37 -19.31
CA PHE A 187 -3.10 8.82 -18.02
C PHE A 187 -4.07 9.18 -16.90
N GLY A 188 -4.19 8.28 -15.92
CA GLY A 188 -5.16 8.35 -14.83
C GLY A 188 -6.52 7.68 -15.15
N ARG A 189 -7.37 7.57 -14.13
CA ARG A 189 -8.70 6.92 -14.23
C ARG A 189 -9.70 7.70 -15.10
N LYS A 190 -9.47 9.00 -15.32
CA LYS A 190 -10.32 9.86 -16.15
C LYS A 190 -9.54 10.51 -17.29
N ALA A 191 -8.41 9.91 -17.71
CA ALA A 191 -7.56 10.45 -18.76
C ALA A 191 -7.18 11.93 -18.52
N GLN A 192 -6.92 12.32 -17.28
CA GLN A 192 -6.80 13.73 -16.89
C GLN A 192 -5.44 14.38 -17.23
N THR A 193 -4.47 13.62 -17.75
CA THR A 193 -3.18 14.16 -18.16
C THR A 193 -2.61 13.44 -19.38
N VAL A 194 -1.77 14.17 -20.13
CA VAL A 194 -1.16 13.73 -21.39
C VAL A 194 0.22 13.11 -21.23
N SER A 195 0.91 13.37 -20.10
CA SER A 195 2.30 12.94 -19.89
C SER A 195 2.46 12.09 -18.63
N ILE A 196 3.38 11.12 -18.70
CA ILE A 196 3.76 10.27 -17.57
C ILE A 196 4.46 11.12 -16.50
N GLU A 197 5.28 12.10 -16.89
CA GLU A 197 5.91 13.04 -15.96
C GLU A 197 4.87 13.77 -15.10
N GLY A 198 3.85 14.40 -15.72
CA GLY A 198 2.79 15.07 -15.00
C GLY A 198 2.00 14.13 -14.09
N PHE A 199 1.78 12.90 -14.55
CA PHE A 199 1.12 11.85 -13.78
C PHE A 199 1.94 11.32 -12.59
N ILE A 200 3.27 11.39 -12.63
CA ILE A 200 4.16 10.98 -11.52
C ILE A 200 4.39 12.13 -10.52
N ARG A 201 4.58 13.35 -11.03
CA ARG A 201 4.81 14.54 -10.19
C ARG A 201 3.61 14.90 -9.33
N GLY A 202 2.39 14.66 -9.82
CA GLY A 202 1.17 14.88 -9.04
C GLY A 202 1.16 14.06 -7.74
N PRO A 203 1.27 12.71 -7.80
CA PRO A 203 1.29 11.88 -6.61
C PRO A 203 2.53 12.02 -5.73
N LEU A 204 3.70 12.36 -6.28
CA LEU A 204 4.87 12.73 -5.46
C LEU A 204 4.48 13.80 -4.44
N PHE A 205 3.86 14.87 -4.91
CA PHE A 205 3.41 15.95 -4.03
C PHE A 205 2.16 15.58 -3.22
N ASN A 206 1.11 15.08 -3.86
CA ASN A 206 -0.21 14.92 -3.21
C ASN A 206 -0.28 13.72 -2.25
N HIS A 207 0.59 12.72 -2.41
CA HIS A 207 0.62 11.54 -1.54
C HIS A 207 1.83 11.46 -0.62
N LEU A 208 3.01 11.94 -1.04
CA LEU A 208 4.21 11.90 -0.21
C LEU A 208 4.56 13.28 0.37
N GLY A 209 4.05 14.37 -0.19
CA GLY A 209 4.48 15.72 0.13
C GLY A 209 5.76 16.15 -0.59
N VAL A 210 6.44 15.23 -1.28
CA VAL A 210 7.74 15.48 -1.91
C VAL A 210 7.60 16.38 -3.13
N THR A 211 8.35 17.47 -3.14
CA THR A 211 8.37 18.48 -4.19
C THR A 211 9.37 18.13 -5.30
N SER A 212 9.11 18.67 -6.48
CA SER A 212 9.86 18.43 -7.71
C SER A 212 9.74 19.58 -8.70
N ASP A 213 10.83 19.84 -9.41
CA ASP A 213 10.88 20.70 -10.59
C ASP A 213 10.49 19.92 -11.86
N PRO A 214 9.86 20.56 -12.86
CA PRO A 214 9.61 19.94 -14.16
C PRO A 214 10.92 19.59 -14.88
N LEU A 215 10.91 18.51 -15.65
CA LEU A 215 12.04 18.16 -16.51
C LEU A 215 12.25 19.23 -17.58
N THR A 216 13.51 19.62 -17.78
CA THR A 216 13.89 20.53 -18.86
C THR A 216 13.56 19.92 -20.23
N ASN A 217 13.42 20.75 -21.28
CA ASN A 217 13.21 20.24 -22.64
C ASN A 217 14.33 19.30 -23.10
N GLU A 218 15.57 19.53 -22.65
CA GLU A 218 16.72 18.67 -22.94
C GLU A 218 16.63 17.31 -22.23
N GLN A 219 16.14 17.29 -20.99
CA GLN A 219 15.85 16.03 -20.28
C GLN A 219 14.69 15.29 -20.94
N ARG A 220 13.58 15.96 -21.27
CA ARG A 220 12.42 15.34 -21.93
C ARG A 220 12.78 14.75 -23.30
N ALA A 221 13.63 15.41 -24.07
CA ALA A 221 14.13 14.89 -25.34
C ALA A 221 15.03 13.64 -25.20
N ARG A 222 15.53 13.35 -23.99
CA ARG A 222 16.33 12.15 -23.67
C ARG A 222 15.52 11.04 -23.01
N LEU A 223 14.23 11.24 -22.72
CA LEU A 223 13.40 10.20 -22.14
C LEU A 223 13.27 9.01 -23.11
N PRO A 224 13.04 7.78 -22.58
CA PRO A 224 12.95 6.57 -23.39
C PRO A 224 11.85 6.60 -24.46
N VAL A 225 10.78 7.34 -24.18
CA VAL A 225 9.68 7.61 -25.09
C VAL A 225 9.60 9.12 -25.26
N ASP A 226 9.41 9.57 -26.51
CA ASP A 226 9.23 11.00 -26.78
C ASP A 226 7.96 11.50 -26.08
N SER A 227 8.18 12.22 -24.98
CA SER A 227 7.14 12.91 -24.22
C SER A 227 7.24 14.42 -24.41
N SER A 228 8.01 14.89 -25.39
CA SER A 228 7.87 16.27 -25.83
C SER A 228 6.46 16.43 -26.39
N ASP A 229 5.85 17.60 -26.22
CA ASP A 229 4.47 17.92 -26.65
C ASP A 229 4.34 17.97 -28.20
N GLY A 230 4.98 17.02 -28.89
CA GLY A 230 5.36 17.02 -30.29
C GLY A 230 4.18 16.90 -31.24
N SER A 231 3.76 18.05 -31.75
CA SER A 231 3.14 18.24 -33.07
C SER A 231 1.64 17.98 -33.26
N SER A 232 0.81 18.23 -32.25
CA SER A 232 -0.58 18.59 -32.53
C SER A 232 -0.70 20.09 -32.74
N SER A 233 -0.56 20.55 -33.98
CA SER A 233 -0.99 21.89 -34.41
C SER A 233 -2.51 21.94 -34.64
N ALA A 234 -3.31 21.13 -33.92
CA ALA A 234 -4.75 21.19 -34.03
C ALA A 234 -5.20 22.56 -33.47
N PRO A 235 -6.02 23.33 -34.21
CA PRO A 235 -6.54 24.58 -33.69
C PRO A 235 -7.34 24.27 -32.43
N LEU A 236 -6.96 24.87 -31.30
CA LEU A 236 -7.78 24.91 -30.09
C LEU A 236 -9.17 25.44 -30.48
N THR A 237 -10.21 24.60 -30.51
CA THR A 237 -11.56 25.12 -30.65
C THR A 237 -12.03 25.59 -29.28
N LEU A 238 -12.82 26.66 -29.25
CA LEU A 238 -13.15 27.42 -28.04
C LEU A 238 -13.93 26.59 -26.97
N GLY A 239 -14.30 25.35 -27.27
CA GLY A 239 -14.88 24.36 -26.35
C GLY A 239 -13.89 23.39 -25.71
N ASP A 240 -12.63 23.36 -26.16
CA ASP A 240 -11.61 22.35 -25.81
C ASP A 240 -10.62 22.81 -24.71
N VAL A 241 -10.86 23.97 -24.11
CA VAL A 241 -10.05 24.51 -23.00
C VAL A 241 -10.72 24.21 -21.66
N GLY A 242 -10.92 22.92 -21.39
CA GLY A 242 -10.94 22.42 -20.02
C GLY A 242 -9.49 22.37 -19.54
N ALA A 243 -9.08 23.33 -18.70
CA ALA A 243 -7.79 23.18 -18.02
C ALA A 243 -7.91 21.97 -17.09
N ALA A 244 -7.35 20.81 -17.47
CA ALA A 244 -7.19 19.68 -16.57
C ALA A 244 -6.07 20.00 -15.56
N HIS A 245 -6.31 21.00 -14.71
CA HIS A 245 -5.57 21.18 -13.45
C HIS A 245 -6.46 20.58 -12.38
N GLY A 246 -6.54 19.26 -12.39
CA GLY A 246 -7.26 18.47 -11.41
C GLY A 246 -6.28 17.55 -10.70
N ALA A 247 -6.02 17.88 -9.44
CA ALA A 247 -5.92 16.97 -8.32
C ALA A 247 -4.86 15.84 -8.26
N GLN A 248 -4.57 15.13 -9.34
CA GLN A 248 -3.70 13.94 -9.35
C GLN A 248 -2.56 14.03 -10.35
N ALA A 249 -2.48 15.12 -11.11
CA ALA A 249 -1.38 15.40 -12.02
C ALA A 249 -0.84 16.80 -11.71
N ALA A 250 0.49 16.96 -11.72
CA ALA A 250 1.11 18.26 -11.58
C ALA A 250 0.95 19.06 -12.88
N ALA A 251 0.93 20.40 -12.76
CA ALA A 251 1.03 21.23 -13.96
C ALA A 251 2.39 20.97 -14.64
N PRO A 252 2.43 20.63 -15.95
CA PRO A 252 3.65 20.13 -16.61
C PRO A 252 4.84 21.08 -16.55
N MET A 253 4.61 22.39 -16.41
CA MET A 253 5.64 23.43 -16.50
C MET A 253 5.87 24.21 -15.21
N MET A 254 5.21 23.86 -14.10
CA MET A 254 5.35 24.57 -12.84
C MET A 254 6.07 23.71 -11.82
N PRO A 255 7.02 24.25 -11.04
CA PRO A 255 7.57 23.56 -9.88
C PRO A 255 6.47 23.31 -8.85
N THR A 256 6.69 22.30 -8.01
CA THR A 256 5.91 22.10 -6.77
C THR A 256 6.76 22.61 -5.60
N THR A 257 6.11 23.12 -4.57
CA THR A 257 6.77 23.76 -3.41
C THR A 257 5.87 23.57 -2.20
N ASP A 258 6.45 23.40 -1.01
CA ASP A 258 5.71 23.50 0.24
C ASP A 258 6.48 24.25 1.35
N ASP A 259 6.11 24.03 2.61
CA ASP A 259 6.68 24.73 3.78
C ASP A 259 6.84 23.72 4.92
N ASP A 260 7.67 22.70 4.68
CA ASP A 260 7.95 21.62 5.63
C ASP A 260 9.32 21.77 6.32
N GLY A 261 10.11 22.75 5.89
CA GLY A 261 11.45 23.06 6.40
C GLY A 261 12.59 22.37 5.65
N ALA A 262 12.29 21.43 4.74
CA ALA A 262 13.25 20.89 3.79
C ALA A 262 13.42 21.85 2.59
N PRO A 263 14.60 21.89 1.93
CA PRO A 263 14.80 22.75 0.77
C PRO A 263 14.16 22.19 -0.52
N ASP A 264 13.22 22.95 -1.09
CA ASP A 264 12.65 22.67 -2.41
C ASP A 264 13.70 22.74 -3.56
N PRO A 265 13.61 21.88 -4.59
CA PRO A 265 12.83 20.64 -4.60
C PRO A 265 13.55 19.52 -3.83
N GLU A 266 12.84 18.69 -3.07
CA GLU A 266 13.49 17.58 -2.37
C GLU A 266 13.80 16.39 -3.28
N LEU A 267 13.02 16.20 -4.36
CA LEU A 267 13.38 15.28 -5.42
C LEU A 267 14.25 15.98 -6.47
N SER A 268 15.50 15.51 -6.62
CA SER A 268 16.40 16.06 -7.63
C SER A 268 15.88 15.86 -9.07
N PRO A 269 16.21 16.75 -10.02
CA PRO A 269 15.81 16.58 -11.42
C PRO A 269 16.32 15.29 -12.09
N GLU A 270 17.45 14.73 -11.62
CA GLU A 270 17.99 13.47 -12.12
C GLU A 270 17.18 12.28 -11.56
N ASP A 271 16.85 12.30 -10.26
CA ASP A 271 15.97 11.27 -9.67
C ASP A 271 14.59 11.27 -10.33
N LEU A 272 14.03 12.44 -10.63
CA LEU A 272 12.78 12.53 -11.38
C LEU A 272 12.91 11.97 -12.79
N PHE A 273 14.00 12.28 -13.50
CA PHE A 273 14.28 11.75 -14.83
C PHE A 273 14.36 10.21 -14.81
N ASP A 274 15.10 9.66 -13.85
CA ASP A 274 15.25 8.22 -13.66
C ASP A 274 13.92 7.56 -13.30
N LEU A 275 13.12 8.15 -12.40
CA LEU A 275 11.80 7.64 -12.00
C LEU A 275 10.79 7.64 -13.16
N VAL A 276 10.72 8.71 -13.95
CA VAL A 276 9.87 8.78 -15.15
C VAL A 276 10.33 7.75 -16.19
N SER A 277 11.64 7.61 -16.37
CA SER A 277 12.20 6.63 -17.29
C SER A 277 11.92 5.19 -16.85
N PHE A 278 11.98 4.89 -15.56
CA PHE A 278 11.56 3.59 -15.01
C PHE A 278 10.12 3.27 -15.40
N ALA A 279 9.18 4.19 -15.18
CA ALA A 279 7.78 3.99 -15.55
C ALA A 279 7.58 3.83 -17.07
N MET A 280 8.33 4.58 -17.90
CA MET A 280 8.28 4.45 -19.36
C MET A 280 8.86 3.14 -19.89
N LEU A 281 9.86 2.59 -19.20
CA LEU A 281 10.58 1.39 -19.61
C LEU A 281 9.96 0.10 -19.06
N LEU A 282 9.01 0.15 -18.11
CA LEU A 282 8.27 -1.04 -17.68
C LEU A 282 7.56 -1.69 -18.88
N ALA A 283 7.90 -2.95 -19.16
CA ALA A 283 7.34 -3.68 -20.29
C ALA A 283 5.83 -3.90 -20.15
N ALA A 284 5.15 -4.14 -21.28
CA ALA A 284 3.83 -4.75 -21.22
C ALA A 284 3.94 -6.18 -20.66
N PRO A 285 2.90 -6.71 -20.00
CA PRO A 285 2.88 -8.10 -19.57
C PRO A 285 3.06 -9.05 -20.77
N GLU A 286 3.76 -10.16 -20.56
CA GLU A 286 3.83 -11.25 -21.53
C GLU A 286 2.48 -11.96 -21.64
N VAL A 287 1.87 -11.88 -22.83
CA VAL A 287 0.57 -12.51 -23.13
C VAL A 287 0.79 -14.00 -23.35
N GLU A 288 -0.04 -14.84 -22.74
CA GLU A 288 0.03 -16.28 -22.94
C GLU A 288 -0.37 -16.66 -24.38
N PRO A 289 0.13 -17.79 -24.92
CA PRO A 289 -0.39 -18.34 -26.17
C PRO A 289 -1.90 -18.59 -26.09
N THR A 290 -2.67 -17.93 -26.95
CA THR A 290 -4.14 -18.00 -26.97
C THR A 290 -4.68 -18.99 -28.01
N ASP A 291 -3.89 -19.97 -28.43
CA ASP A 291 -4.20 -20.90 -29.53
C ASP A 291 -4.90 -22.20 -29.07
N THR A 292 -5.18 -22.33 -27.77
CA THR A 292 -5.98 -23.44 -27.25
C THR A 292 -7.46 -23.27 -27.63
N PRO A 293 -8.20 -24.37 -27.89
CA PRO A 293 -9.64 -24.29 -28.20
C PRO A 293 -10.43 -23.51 -27.15
N GLU A 294 -10.06 -23.66 -25.87
CA GLU A 294 -10.70 -23.02 -24.74
C GLU A 294 -10.51 -21.50 -24.73
N LEU A 295 -9.30 -21.02 -25.02
CA LEU A 295 -9.01 -19.58 -25.09
C LEU A 295 -9.57 -18.95 -26.37
N ILE A 296 -9.62 -19.71 -27.47
CA ILE A 296 -10.32 -19.29 -28.70
C ILE A 296 -11.82 -19.11 -28.42
N GLU A 297 -12.46 -20.09 -27.78
CA GLU A 297 -13.87 -19.97 -27.37
C GLU A 297 -14.11 -18.81 -26.40
N GLY A 298 -13.16 -18.55 -25.50
CA GLY A 298 -13.20 -17.43 -24.56
C GLY A 298 -13.11 -16.07 -25.24
N ARG A 299 -12.18 -15.91 -26.19
CA ARG A 299 -12.05 -14.73 -27.04
C ARG A 299 -13.30 -14.52 -27.89
N ASP A 300 -13.79 -15.57 -28.53
CA ASP A 300 -15.01 -15.48 -29.35
C ASP A 300 -16.23 -15.11 -28.49
N ALA A 301 -16.28 -15.54 -27.23
CA ALA A 301 -17.29 -15.12 -26.27
C ALA A 301 -17.13 -13.64 -25.87
N PHE A 302 -15.89 -13.16 -25.66
CA PHE A 302 -15.60 -11.74 -25.39
C PHE A 302 -16.14 -10.84 -26.51
N ASP A 303 -15.89 -11.22 -27.77
CA ASP A 303 -16.40 -10.51 -28.95
C ASP A 303 -17.94 -10.60 -29.04
N ALA A 304 -18.51 -11.79 -28.86
CA ALA A 304 -19.95 -12.01 -28.96
C ALA A 304 -20.77 -11.31 -27.86
N VAL A 305 -20.19 -11.12 -26.68
CA VAL A 305 -20.79 -10.35 -25.58
C VAL A 305 -20.77 -8.84 -25.87
N GLY A 306 -19.85 -8.37 -26.74
CA GLY A 306 -19.68 -6.96 -27.06
C GLY A 306 -18.68 -6.23 -26.17
N CYS A 307 -17.82 -6.96 -25.42
CA CYS A 307 -16.80 -6.33 -24.57
C CYS A 307 -15.83 -5.45 -25.37
N GLY A 308 -15.54 -5.85 -26.62
CA GLY A 308 -14.63 -5.13 -27.52
C GLY A 308 -15.10 -3.74 -27.97
N GLY A 309 -16.35 -3.35 -27.68
CA GLY A 309 -16.86 -2.00 -27.98
C GLY A 309 -16.09 -0.91 -27.26
N CYS A 310 -15.78 -1.11 -25.97
CA CYS A 310 -14.93 -0.21 -25.18
C CYS A 310 -13.52 -0.81 -24.98
N HIS A 311 -13.41 -2.13 -24.80
CA HIS A 311 -12.14 -2.83 -24.61
C HIS A 311 -11.54 -3.29 -25.94
N ALA A 312 -11.28 -2.30 -26.81
CA ALA A 312 -10.74 -2.53 -28.15
C ALA A 312 -9.46 -3.41 -28.12
N PRO A 313 -9.44 -4.58 -28.78
CA PRO A 313 -8.35 -5.55 -28.61
C PRO A 313 -6.95 -5.01 -28.90
N ARG A 314 -6.83 -4.12 -29.90
CA ARG A 314 -5.55 -3.54 -30.30
C ARG A 314 -5.65 -2.06 -30.65
N LEU A 315 -4.59 -1.32 -30.32
CA LEU A 315 -4.36 0.06 -30.75
C LEU A 315 -3.10 0.15 -31.63
N GLU A 316 -3.14 0.96 -32.69
CA GLU A 316 -1.97 1.18 -33.54
C GLU A 316 -0.91 2.04 -32.84
N SER A 317 0.36 1.70 -32.99
CA SER A 317 1.49 2.47 -32.46
C SER A 317 2.64 2.53 -33.48
N PRO A 318 3.63 3.41 -33.30
CA PRO A 318 4.85 3.43 -34.11
C PRO A 318 5.62 2.10 -34.14
N ARG A 319 5.43 1.23 -33.14
CA ARG A 319 6.04 -0.10 -33.06
C ARG A 319 5.21 -1.21 -33.71
N GLY A 320 3.99 -0.88 -34.15
CA GLY A 320 2.96 -1.82 -34.60
C GLY A 320 1.78 -1.93 -33.61
N PRO A 321 0.80 -2.80 -33.88
CA PRO A 321 -0.38 -2.95 -33.03
C PRO A 321 -0.03 -3.43 -31.62
N LEU A 322 -0.58 -2.76 -30.60
CA LEU A 322 -0.42 -3.11 -29.18
C LEU A 322 -1.69 -3.80 -28.66
N PRO A 323 -1.61 -4.93 -27.92
CA PRO A 323 -2.77 -5.66 -27.39
C PRO A 323 -3.32 -5.03 -26.09
N VAL A 324 -3.80 -3.79 -26.17
CA VAL A 324 -4.15 -3.01 -24.98
C VAL A 324 -5.48 -3.44 -24.35
N TYR A 325 -6.44 -3.92 -25.17
CA TYR A 325 -7.82 -4.18 -24.73
C TYR A 325 -8.46 -2.97 -24.07
N SER A 326 -8.32 -1.82 -24.72
CA SER A 326 -8.82 -0.52 -24.29
C SER A 326 -8.75 0.42 -25.48
N ASP A 327 -9.72 1.32 -25.58
CA ASP A 327 -9.72 2.45 -26.52
C ASP A 327 -9.14 3.74 -25.94
N LEU A 328 -8.79 3.75 -24.64
CA LEU A 328 -8.34 4.89 -23.86
C LEU A 328 -9.37 6.05 -23.78
N LEU A 329 -10.64 5.80 -24.13
CA LEU A 329 -11.72 6.77 -24.07
C LEU A 329 -12.45 6.72 -22.72
N LEU A 330 -13.17 7.79 -22.43
CA LEU A 330 -14.12 7.88 -21.31
C LEU A 330 -15.44 7.23 -21.70
N HIS A 331 -15.99 6.45 -20.77
CA HIS A 331 -17.33 5.85 -20.86
C HIS A 331 -18.11 6.08 -19.58
N ASP A 332 -19.42 6.29 -19.70
CA ASP A 332 -20.33 6.31 -18.56
C ASP A 332 -20.48 4.90 -17.96
N MET A 333 -19.98 4.73 -16.73
CA MET A 333 -20.03 3.47 -15.99
C MET A 333 -21.34 3.28 -15.20
N GLY A 334 -22.27 4.24 -15.29
CA GLY A 334 -23.55 4.24 -14.61
C GLY A 334 -23.49 4.73 -13.16
N PRO A 335 -24.65 4.92 -12.52
CA PRO A 335 -24.77 5.54 -11.21
C PRO A 335 -24.09 4.74 -10.07
N ASP A 336 -24.09 3.40 -10.15
CA ASP A 336 -23.52 2.55 -9.10
C ASP A 336 -21.98 2.62 -9.05
N LEU A 337 -21.34 2.94 -10.18
CA LEU A 337 -19.89 3.12 -10.31
C LEU A 337 -19.49 4.60 -10.40
N ALA A 338 -20.42 5.54 -10.27
CA ALA A 338 -20.09 6.95 -10.26
C ALA A 338 -19.34 7.32 -8.97
N ASP A 339 -18.19 7.97 -9.11
CA ASP A 339 -17.41 8.52 -8.00
C ASP A 339 -17.79 9.97 -7.67
N GLY A 340 -18.60 10.60 -8.52
CA GLY A 340 -19.07 11.97 -8.37
C GLY A 340 -18.01 13.04 -8.61
N LEU A 341 -16.77 12.67 -8.97
CA LEU A 341 -15.65 13.58 -9.18
C LEU A 341 -15.58 14.06 -10.63
N ASP A 342 -15.63 15.37 -10.84
CA ASP A 342 -15.47 15.95 -12.18
C ASP A 342 -13.99 16.30 -12.43
N PHE A 343 -13.44 15.81 -13.55
CA PHE A 343 -12.06 16.07 -13.99
C PHE A 343 -12.05 16.64 -15.40
N GLY A 344 -12.03 17.97 -15.50
CA GLY A 344 -12.15 18.65 -16.79
C GLY A 344 -13.51 18.37 -17.41
N LEU A 345 -13.54 17.67 -18.54
CA LEU A 345 -14.76 17.29 -19.25
C LEU A 345 -15.32 15.91 -18.81
N ALA A 346 -14.56 15.16 -18.01
CA ALA A 346 -15.02 13.90 -17.43
C ALA A 346 -15.95 14.19 -16.25
N THR A 347 -17.18 13.70 -16.31
CA THR A 347 -18.16 13.79 -15.24
C THR A 347 -17.90 12.73 -14.16
N GLY A 348 -18.61 12.82 -13.04
CA GLY A 348 -18.54 11.84 -11.95
C GLY A 348 -18.87 10.39 -12.31
N SER A 349 -19.58 10.09 -13.40
CA SER A 349 -19.88 8.71 -13.82
C SER A 349 -18.92 8.16 -14.86
N GLU A 350 -18.04 9.00 -15.41
CA GLU A 350 -17.21 8.62 -16.54
C GLU A 350 -15.82 8.21 -16.13
N LEU A 351 -15.35 7.10 -16.70
CA LEU A 351 -14.00 6.58 -16.47
C LEU A 351 -13.37 6.14 -17.78
N ARG A 352 -12.05 6.26 -17.83
CA ARG A 352 -11.24 5.76 -18.93
C ARG A 352 -11.22 4.23 -18.89
N THR A 353 -11.37 3.57 -20.03
CA THR A 353 -11.13 2.12 -20.12
C THR A 353 -9.68 1.82 -19.71
N GLN A 354 -9.49 1.00 -18.68
CA GLN A 354 -8.15 0.58 -18.27
C GLN A 354 -7.68 -0.55 -19.22
N PRO A 355 -6.40 -0.56 -19.66
CA PRO A 355 -5.83 -1.71 -20.35
C PRO A 355 -6.09 -3.01 -19.58
N LEU A 356 -6.51 -4.07 -20.29
CA LEU A 356 -6.75 -5.39 -19.69
C LEU A 356 -5.53 -6.31 -19.77
N TRP A 357 -4.40 -5.88 -20.35
CA TRP A 357 -3.17 -6.65 -20.24
C TRP A 357 -2.75 -6.77 -18.76
N GLY A 358 -2.23 -7.92 -18.35
CA GLY A 358 -1.80 -8.13 -16.96
C GLY A 358 -2.94 -8.21 -15.94
N LEU A 359 -4.22 -8.25 -16.38
CA LEU A 359 -5.39 -8.14 -15.50
C LEU A 359 -5.34 -9.13 -14.33
N SER A 360 -4.92 -10.38 -14.59
CA SER A 360 -4.88 -11.46 -13.60
C SER A 360 -4.01 -11.18 -12.38
N ALA A 361 -3.04 -10.26 -12.49
CA ALA A 361 -2.04 -10.01 -11.45
C ALA A 361 -2.24 -8.68 -10.69
N VAL A 362 -3.13 -7.80 -11.17
CA VAL A 362 -3.22 -6.40 -10.72
C VAL A 362 -4.52 -6.07 -9.97
N GLY A 363 -5.23 -7.08 -9.49
CA GLY A 363 -6.36 -6.89 -8.58
C GLY A 363 -5.98 -6.08 -7.33
N PRO A 364 -6.96 -5.51 -6.61
CA PRO A 364 -8.41 -5.59 -6.84
C PRO A 364 -8.88 -4.76 -8.05
N TYR A 365 -10.08 -5.06 -8.54
CA TYR A 365 -10.62 -4.52 -9.78
C TYR A 365 -11.57 -3.34 -9.55
N MET A 366 -11.88 -2.62 -10.64
CA MET A 366 -12.54 -1.32 -10.68
C MET A 366 -11.65 -0.15 -10.25
N HIS A 367 -12.15 1.06 -10.47
CA HIS A 367 -11.41 2.28 -10.11
C HIS A 367 -11.19 2.41 -8.60
N ASP A 368 -12.04 1.77 -7.80
CA ASP A 368 -12.13 1.88 -6.35
C ASP A 368 -11.89 0.54 -5.64
N GLY A 369 -11.38 -0.47 -6.37
CA GLY A 369 -11.07 -1.78 -5.81
C GLY A 369 -12.30 -2.50 -5.24
N ARG A 370 -13.51 -2.34 -5.77
CA ARG A 370 -14.69 -3.00 -5.17
C ARG A 370 -14.84 -4.47 -5.48
N ALA A 371 -14.24 -4.92 -6.57
CA ALA A 371 -14.33 -6.30 -7.02
C ALA A 371 -13.02 -7.03 -6.74
N THR A 372 -13.13 -8.22 -6.19
CA THR A 372 -12.00 -9.10 -5.83
C THR A 372 -11.75 -10.15 -6.92
N THR A 373 -12.77 -10.44 -7.73
CA THR A 373 -12.68 -11.35 -8.89
C THR A 373 -12.99 -10.64 -10.20
N ILE A 374 -12.50 -11.21 -11.32
CA ILE A 374 -12.81 -10.72 -12.67
C ILE A 374 -14.32 -10.85 -12.94
N GLU A 375 -14.98 -11.90 -12.45
CA GLU A 375 -16.42 -12.08 -12.60
C GLU A 375 -17.21 -10.99 -11.87
N GLU A 376 -16.87 -10.69 -10.61
CA GLU A 376 -17.46 -9.58 -9.85
C GLU A 376 -17.26 -8.25 -10.59
N ALA A 377 -16.07 -8.05 -11.15
CA ALA A 377 -15.77 -6.85 -11.93
C ALA A 377 -16.68 -6.77 -13.17
N ILE A 378 -16.77 -7.83 -13.98
CA ILE A 378 -17.66 -7.84 -15.14
C ILE A 378 -19.10 -7.54 -14.71
N LEU A 379 -19.61 -8.22 -13.68
CA LEU A 379 -20.98 -8.06 -13.18
C LEU A 379 -21.28 -6.70 -12.54
N ALA A 380 -20.24 -5.94 -12.14
CA ALA A 380 -20.42 -4.60 -11.60
C ALA A 380 -20.56 -3.51 -12.68
N HIS A 381 -20.28 -3.81 -13.96
CA HIS A 381 -20.40 -2.83 -15.03
C HIS A 381 -21.85 -2.33 -15.19
N GLY A 382 -22.02 -1.02 -15.37
CA GLY A 382 -23.29 -0.36 -15.66
C GLY A 382 -23.15 0.61 -16.82
N GLY A 383 -24.11 1.54 -16.95
CA GLY A 383 -24.06 2.60 -17.97
C GLY A 383 -23.97 2.05 -19.40
N GLU A 384 -22.99 2.52 -20.18
CA GLU A 384 -22.75 2.08 -21.56
C GLU A 384 -22.45 0.58 -21.64
N ALA A 385 -21.77 0.02 -20.64
CA ALA A 385 -21.40 -1.39 -20.60
C ALA A 385 -22.54 -2.33 -20.13
N GLN A 386 -23.71 -1.81 -19.78
CA GLN A 386 -24.85 -2.59 -19.25
C GLN A 386 -25.25 -3.76 -20.17
N ARG A 387 -25.34 -3.51 -21.49
CA ARG A 387 -25.75 -4.56 -22.45
C ARG A 387 -24.75 -5.72 -22.47
N ALA A 388 -23.45 -5.40 -22.48
CA ALA A 388 -22.39 -6.39 -22.43
C ALA A 388 -22.39 -7.16 -21.10
N ARG A 389 -22.58 -6.48 -19.96
CA ARG A 389 -22.75 -7.15 -18.67
C ARG A 389 -23.91 -8.15 -18.69
N ASP A 390 -25.08 -7.73 -19.16
CA ASP A 390 -26.27 -8.59 -19.20
C ASP A 390 -26.08 -9.79 -20.14
N ALA A 391 -25.40 -9.58 -21.27
CA ALA A 391 -25.03 -10.66 -22.17
C ALA A 391 -24.05 -11.66 -21.53
N PHE A 392 -23.06 -11.18 -20.77
CA PHE A 392 -22.16 -12.03 -19.99
C PHE A 392 -22.92 -12.83 -18.93
N ALA A 393 -23.80 -12.19 -18.16
CA ALA A 393 -24.60 -12.85 -17.12
C ALA A 393 -25.54 -13.94 -17.71
N ALA A 394 -25.97 -13.77 -18.96
CA ALA A 394 -26.80 -14.75 -19.68
C ALA A 394 -26.00 -15.94 -20.25
N LEU A 395 -24.66 -15.89 -20.26
CA LEU A 395 -23.83 -17.02 -20.70
C LEU A 395 -23.95 -18.22 -19.74
N GLY A 396 -23.95 -19.42 -20.32
CA GLY A 396 -23.79 -20.65 -19.54
C GLY A 396 -22.43 -20.69 -18.83
N ALA A 397 -22.36 -21.37 -17.68
CA ALA A 397 -21.17 -21.38 -16.80
C ALA A 397 -19.86 -21.66 -17.56
N VAL A 398 -19.84 -22.67 -18.42
CA VAL A 398 -18.65 -23.02 -19.22
C VAL A 398 -18.17 -21.85 -20.08
N ARG A 399 -19.08 -21.13 -20.76
CA ARG A 399 -18.68 -19.98 -21.60
C ARG A 399 -18.22 -18.79 -20.77
N ARG A 400 -18.79 -18.57 -19.58
CA ARG A 400 -18.28 -17.55 -18.64
C ARG A 400 -16.86 -17.88 -18.20
N GLU A 401 -16.62 -19.12 -17.80
CA GLU A 401 -15.28 -19.60 -17.43
C GLU A 401 -14.28 -19.47 -18.59
N ARG A 402 -14.69 -19.77 -19.84
CA ARG A 402 -13.82 -19.56 -21.01
C ARG A 402 -13.48 -18.10 -21.24
N LEU A 403 -14.46 -17.19 -21.14
CA LEU A 403 -14.22 -15.76 -21.27
C LEU A 403 -13.29 -15.25 -20.18
N ILE A 404 -13.51 -15.64 -18.92
CA ILE A 404 -12.63 -15.29 -17.81
C ILE A 404 -11.22 -15.85 -18.05
N GLY A 405 -11.10 -17.11 -18.45
CA GLY A 405 -9.80 -17.72 -18.77
C GLY A 405 -9.06 -17.00 -19.91
N PHE A 406 -9.78 -16.47 -20.89
CA PHE A 406 -9.21 -15.60 -21.91
C PHE A 406 -8.68 -14.28 -21.32
N LEU A 407 -9.45 -13.60 -20.45
CA LEU A 407 -8.98 -12.39 -19.78
C LEU A 407 -7.75 -12.65 -18.89
N GLU A 408 -7.72 -13.80 -18.21
CA GLU A 408 -6.56 -14.22 -17.42
C GLU A 408 -5.31 -14.43 -18.29
N SER A 409 -5.47 -14.85 -19.55
CA SER A 409 -4.38 -15.09 -20.49
C SER A 409 -3.74 -13.83 -21.07
N LEU A 410 -4.32 -12.64 -20.80
CA LEU A 410 -3.79 -11.35 -21.25
C LEU A 410 -2.50 -10.91 -20.51
N GLY A 411 -1.86 -11.85 -19.83
CA GLY A 411 -0.55 -11.75 -19.23
C GLY A 411 -0.56 -11.67 -17.71
N GLY A 412 0.59 -11.97 -17.11
CA GLY A 412 0.80 -11.89 -15.66
C GLY A 412 0.29 -13.07 -14.83
N ARG A 413 -0.41 -14.03 -15.43
CA ARG A 413 -1.04 -15.15 -14.70
C ARG A 413 -0.05 -16.00 -13.90
N GLU A 414 1.12 -16.28 -14.48
CA GLU A 414 2.19 -17.04 -13.80
C GLU A 414 2.82 -16.26 -12.63
N GLN A 415 2.65 -14.94 -12.60
CA GLN A 415 3.13 -14.06 -11.54
C GLN A 415 1.99 -13.58 -10.62
N ALA A 416 0.75 -14.01 -10.85
CA ALA A 416 -0.40 -13.64 -10.03
C ALA A 416 -0.32 -14.37 -8.69
N THR A 417 -0.49 -13.61 -7.61
CA THR A 417 -0.43 -14.13 -6.24
C THR A 417 -1.58 -13.56 -5.40
N PRO A 418 -2.01 -14.28 -4.35
CA PRO A 418 -2.98 -13.75 -3.38
C PRO A 418 -2.43 -12.59 -2.51
N GLY A 419 -1.13 -12.32 -2.54
CA GLY A 419 -0.45 -11.30 -1.74
C GLY A 419 0.72 -10.67 -2.51
N LEU A 420 1.90 -10.58 -1.90
CA LEU A 420 3.13 -10.08 -2.57
C LEU A 420 4.22 -11.14 -2.70
N LEU A 421 4.16 -12.24 -1.95
CA LEU A 421 5.15 -13.30 -2.09
C LEU A 421 4.99 -13.95 -3.48
N PRO A 422 6.05 -14.01 -4.30
CA PRO A 422 6.01 -14.70 -5.57
C PRO A 422 5.58 -16.17 -5.41
N PRO A 423 5.02 -16.80 -6.46
CA PRO A 423 4.74 -18.22 -6.41
C PRO A 423 6.01 -19.01 -6.08
N ASN A 424 5.91 -19.92 -5.09
CA ASN A 424 7.03 -20.70 -4.58
C ASN A 424 8.18 -19.89 -3.96
N ALA A 425 7.91 -18.68 -3.45
CA ALA A 425 8.91 -17.89 -2.73
C ALA A 425 9.62 -18.73 -1.65
N PRO A 426 10.96 -18.88 -1.70
CA PRO A 426 11.67 -19.70 -0.75
C PRO A 426 11.52 -19.13 0.66
N VAL A 427 11.40 -20.03 1.64
CA VAL A 427 11.43 -19.66 3.06
C VAL A 427 12.88 -19.31 3.43
N PRO A 428 13.14 -18.12 3.99
CA PRO A 428 14.49 -17.77 4.45
C PRO A 428 14.99 -18.76 5.49
N SER A 429 16.30 -19.00 5.48
CA SER A 429 16.97 -19.92 6.40
C SER A 429 17.03 -19.36 7.82
N VAL A 430 17.36 -20.20 8.80
CA VAL A 430 17.63 -19.75 10.17
C VAL A 430 18.74 -18.70 10.17
N GLY A 431 18.47 -17.54 10.79
CA GLY A 431 19.41 -16.41 10.85
C GLY A 431 19.34 -15.48 9.63
N GLU A 432 18.57 -15.80 8.60
CA GLU A 432 18.21 -14.84 7.56
C GLU A 432 16.97 -14.03 8.01
N PRO A 433 16.86 -12.74 7.65
CA PRO A 433 15.67 -11.93 7.94
C PRO A 433 14.38 -12.60 7.45
N GLY A 434 13.38 -12.68 8.33
CA GLY A 434 12.09 -13.33 8.04
C GLY A 434 12.14 -14.87 8.08
N GLY A 435 13.29 -15.45 8.41
CA GLY A 435 13.47 -16.89 8.63
C GLY A 435 13.06 -17.33 10.03
N PRO A 436 13.01 -18.65 10.29
CA PRO A 436 12.64 -19.18 11.59
C PRO A 436 13.75 -19.01 12.63
N SER A 437 13.36 -18.92 13.89
CA SER A 437 14.24 -18.71 15.06
C SER A 437 15.15 -19.88 15.41
N ARG A 438 14.92 -21.03 14.80
CA ARG A 438 15.69 -22.28 14.94
C ARG A 438 15.38 -23.21 13.77
N ALA A 439 16.16 -24.28 13.65
CA ALA A 439 15.81 -25.38 12.76
C ALA A 439 14.43 -25.95 13.14
N LEU A 440 13.59 -26.14 12.14
CA LEU A 440 12.23 -26.66 12.27
C LEU A 440 12.19 -28.13 11.84
N SER A 441 11.37 -28.94 12.51
CA SER A 441 10.99 -30.26 12.01
C SER A 441 10.14 -30.14 10.72
N GLY A 442 9.92 -31.23 9.99
CA GLY A 442 9.15 -31.19 8.74
C GLY A 442 7.75 -30.58 8.91
N ALA A 443 7.00 -31.02 9.92
CA ALA A 443 5.67 -30.49 10.20
C ALA A 443 5.67 -29.01 10.65
N GLU A 444 6.69 -28.60 11.42
CA GLU A 444 6.85 -27.19 11.81
C GLU A 444 7.22 -26.31 10.62
N ALA A 445 8.07 -26.80 9.71
CA ALA A 445 8.45 -26.10 8.49
C ALA A 445 7.24 -25.92 7.55
N ASP A 446 6.40 -26.95 7.42
CA ASP A 446 5.16 -26.87 6.63
C ASP A 446 4.18 -25.85 7.24
N ARG A 447 3.98 -25.85 8.57
CA ARG A 447 3.17 -24.83 9.26
C ARG A 447 3.76 -23.43 9.11
N PHE A 448 5.08 -23.27 9.25
CA PHE A 448 5.74 -21.97 9.08
C PHE A 448 5.55 -21.42 7.67
N ALA A 449 5.72 -22.26 6.65
CA ALA A 449 5.52 -21.88 5.25
C ALA A 449 4.06 -21.50 4.97
N ALA A 450 3.10 -22.29 5.46
CA ALA A 450 1.68 -22.00 5.30
C ALA A 450 1.26 -20.73 6.05
N GLY A 451 1.75 -20.51 7.28
CA GLY A 451 1.51 -19.29 8.04
C GLY A 451 2.12 -18.05 7.41
N ARG A 452 3.34 -18.17 6.85
CA ARG A 452 3.95 -17.09 6.07
C ARG A 452 3.11 -16.71 4.84
N ALA A 453 2.61 -17.71 4.11
CA ALA A 453 1.75 -17.48 2.94
C ALA A 453 0.42 -16.84 3.35
N LEU A 454 -0.18 -17.26 4.47
CA LEU A 454 -1.40 -16.66 5.00
C LEU A 454 -1.18 -15.23 5.52
N PHE A 455 -0.03 -14.96 6.14
CA PHE A 455 0.35 -13.64 6.63
C PHE A 455 0.50 -12.62 5.48
N ASP A 456 0.97 -13.09 4.32
CA ASP A 456 1.13 -12.32 3.08
C ASP A 456 -0.18 -12.11 2.30
N ARG A 457 -1.16 -13.00 2.45
CA ARG A 457 -2.41 -13.02 1.68
C ARG A 457 -3.26 -11.79 1.96
N ASP A 458 -3.71 -11.14 0.89
CA ASP A 458 -4.72 -10.08 0.96
C ASP A 458 -6.12 -10.71 1.15
N PHE A 459 -6.91 -10.16 2.06
CA PHE A 459 -8.32 -10.46 2.29
C PHE A 459 -9.17 -9.41 1.59
N GLY A 460 -10.21 -9.83 0.86
CA GLY A 460 -11.12 -8.95 0.14
C GLY A 460 -12.40 -8.59 0.90
N PHE A 461 -13.16 -7.61 0.39
CA PHE A 461 -14.46 -7.24 0.97
C PHE A 461 -15.48 -8.39 0.98
N SER A 462 -15.37 -9.31 0.02
CA SER A 462 -16.20 -10.53 -0.06
C SER A 462 -15.83 -11.56 1.01
N GLU A 463 -14.68 -11.41 1.67
CA GLU A 463 -14.18 -12.26 2.75
C GLU A 463 -14.35 -11.62 4.13
N GLY A 464 -15.03 -10.46 4.23
CA GLY A 464 -15.32 -9.78 5.50
C GLY A 464 -14.35 -8.67 5.88
N VAL A 465 -13.29 -8.46 5.08
CA VAL A 465 -12.32 -7.40 5.39
C VAL A 465 -13.03 -6.06 5.49
N GLY A 466 -12.77 -5.32 6.57
CA GLY A 466 -13.34 -4.00 6.72
C GLY A 466 -14.85 -3.98 6.85
N GLY A 467 -15.45 -4.83 7.69
CA GLY A 467 -16.83 -4.71 8.16
C GLY A 467 -16.99 -3.73 9.34
N PRO A 468 -17.27 -2.42 9.15
CA PRO A 468 -17.18 -1.61 7.93
C PRO A 468 -15.83 -0.90 7.74
N ARG A 469 -14.82 -1.15 8.59
CA ARG A 469 -13.58 -0.35 8.65
C ARG A 469 -12.34 -1.21 8.91
N PHE A 470 -11.20 -0.81 8.36
CA PHE A 470 -9.92 -1.52 8.50
C PHE A 470 -8.72 -0.58 8.31
N ASN A 471 -7.55 -0.99 8.79
CA ASN A 471 -6.25 -0.34 8.55
C ASN A 471 -5.39 -1.13 7.56
N GLY A 472 -5.51 -2.46 7.56
CA GLY A 472 -4.81 -3.37 6.65
C GLY A 472 -5.76 -4.44 6.12
N ASP A 473 -5.45 -4.97 4.94
CA ASP A 473 -6.15 -6.09 4.30
C ASP A 473 -5.32 -7.38 4.34
N SER A 474 -4.17 -7.36 5.00
CA SER A 474 -3.32 -8.51 5.31
C SER A 474 -2.48 -8.18 6.56
N CYS A 475 -1.89 -9.18 7.20
CA CYS A 475 -0.92 -8.90 8.26
C CYS A 475 0.33 -8.20 7.70
N ARG A 476 0.74 -8.58 6.49
CA ARG A 476 1.84 -7.93 5.76
C ARG A 476 1.58 -6.46 5.46
N ALA A 477 0.34 -6.02 5.23
CA ALA A 477 0.03 -4.61 4.91
C ALA A 477 0.69 -3.61 5.88
N CYS A 478 0.88 -4.02 7.13
CA CYS A 478 1.56 -3.24 8.15
C CYS A 478 2.96 -3.78 8.49
N HIS A 479 3.18 -5.11 8.50
CA HIS A 479 4.41 -5.75 8.99
C HIS A 479 5.28 -6.33 7.87
N PHE A 480 6.06 -5.50 7.19
CA PHE A 480 6.79 -5.91 5.97
C PHE A 480 8.15 -5.28 5.72
N ASP A 481 8.56 -4.26 6.49
CA ASP A 481 9.83 -3.56 6.28
C ASP A 481 10.86 -4.04 7.32
N PRO A 482 12.04 -4.58 6.94
CA PRO A 482 12.52 -4.81 5.56
C PRO A 482 12.04 -6.13 4.94
N VAL A 483 11.40 -7.00 5.72
CA VAL A 483 10.90 -8.32 5.31
C VAL A 483 9.53 -8.61 5.94
N VAL A 484 8.82 -9.62 5.42
CA VAL A 484 7.55 -10.09 6.02
C VAL A 484 7.74 -10.39 7.50
N GLY A 485 6.92 -9.76 8.35
CA GLY A 485 7.03 -9.81 9.82
C GLY A 485 7.88 -8.68 10.44
N GLY A 486 8.48 -7.81 9.61
CA GLY A 486 9.19 -6.60 10.04
C GLY A 486 8.27 -5.50 10.58
N SER A 487 8.82 -4.30 10.75
CA SER A 487 8.05 -3.12 11.14
C SER A 487 7.32 -2.51 9.93
N GLY A 488 6.54 -1.45 10.19
CA GLY A 488 5.88 -0.67 9.15
C GLY A 488 6.41 0.77 9.05
N PRO A 489 6.45 1.34 7.83
CA PRO A 489 6.76 2.76 7.64
C PRO A 489 5.65 3.68 8.18
N ARG A 490 5.91 4.98 8.37
CA ARG A 490 4.93 5.95 8.91
C ARG A 490 3.56 5.92 8.21
N GLY A 491 3.54 5.69 6.90
CA GLY A 491 2.31 5.65 6.09
C GLY A 491 1.36 4.49 6.38
N VAL A 492 1.71 3.60 7.32
CA VAL A 492 0.84 2.53 7.83
C VAL A 492 0.69 2.55 9.36
N ASN A 493 1.15 3.63 10.01
CA ASN A 493 0.93 3.80 11.44
C ASN A 493 -0.57 3.89 11.73
N VAL A 494 -1.00 3.26 12.82
CA VAL A 494 -2.41 3.29 13.23
C VAL A 494 -2.65 4.58 13.99
N MET A 495 -3.69 5.32 13.63
CA MET A 495 -4.14 6.44 14.44
C MET A 495 -5.14 5.97 15.49
N ARG A 496 -4.99 6.47 16.70
CA ARG A 496 -5.95 6.29 17.79
C ARG A 496 -6.56 7.61 18.22
N HIS A 497 -7.75 7.55 18.80
CA HIS A 497 -8.50 8.71 19.31
C HIS A 497 -9.14 8.42 20.68
N GLY A 498 -9.28 9.48 21.47
CA GLY A 498 -9.79 9.45 22.84
C GLY A 498 -10.50 10.75 23.20
N ILE A 499 -11.27 10.75 24.28
CA ILE A 499 -11.96 11.93 24.81
C ILE A 499 -11.33 12.26 26.16
N GLU A 500 -10.86 13.48 26.32
CA GLU A 500 -10.54 14.03 27.64
C GLU A 500 -11.82 14.63 28.23
N SER A 501 -12.25 14.11 29.37
CA SER A 501 -13.40 14.65 30.09
C SER A 501 -13.10 16.04 30.66
N ALA A 502 -14.14 16.76 31.11
CA ALA A 502 -13.98 18.06 31.76
C ALA A 502 -13.14 17.99 33.07
N SER A 503 -12.97 16.81 33.66
CA SER A 503 -12.14 16.56 34.84
C SER A 503 -10.71 16.10 34.49
N GLY A 504 -10.34 16.02 33.20
CA GLY A 504 -9.02 15.56 32.75
C GLY A 504 -8.88 14.03 32.69
N GLU A 505 -9.97 13.28 32.89
CA GLU A 505 -9.94 11.80 32.80
C GLU A 505 -10.12 11.34 31.34
N PHE A 506 -9.43 10.26 30.97
CA PHE A 506 -9.62 9.56 29.69
C PHE A 506 -11.00 8.91 29.62
N VAL A 507 -11.68 9.09 28.48
CA VAL A 507 -12.91 8.39 28.14
C VAL A 507 -12.75 7.78 26.74
N PRO A 508 -12.88 6.45 26.59
CA PRO A 508 -12.82 5.82 25.28
C PRO A 508 -14.03 6.26 24.43
N PRO A 509 -13.84 6.56 23.14
CA PRO A 509 -14.95 6.84 22.24
C PRO A 509 -15.88 5.63 22.11
N THR A 510 -17.17 5.86 21.87
CA THR A 510 -18.16 4.75 21.79
C THR A 510 -17.92 3.78 20.63
N VAL A 511 -17.10 4.17 19.64
CA VAL A 511 -16.69 3.35 18.49
C VAL A 511 -15.33 2.66 18.71
N GLY A 512 -14.78 2.71 19.93
CA GLY A 512 -13.43 2.26 20.23
C GLY A 512 -12.38 3.33 19.95
N THR A 513 -11.15 3.07 20.39
CA THR A 513 -10.02 4.01 20.32
C THR A 513 -9.24 3.94 19.01
N VAL A 514 -9.49 2.94 18.16
CA VAL A 514 -8.82 2.82 16.86
C VAL A 514 -9.56 3.63 15.81
N LEU A 515 -8.81 4.44 15.07
CA LEU A 515 -9.31 5.19 13.93
C LEU A 515 -8.80 4.53 12.65
N HIS A 516 -9.70 3.89 11.91
CA HIS A 516 -9.37 3.11 10.72
C HIS A 516 -9.11 3.95 9.48
N ARG A 517 -8.12 3.57 8.67
CA ARG A 517 -7.73 4.24 7.41
C ARG A 517 -8.81 4.11 6.34
N MET A 518 -9.39 2.92 6.20
CA MET A 518 -10.21 2.51 5.07
C MET A 518 -11.57 2.00 5.52
N THR A 519 -12.53 2.00 4.59
CA THR A 519 -13.89 1.52 4.82
C THR A 519 -14.46 0.86 3.56
N SER A 520 -15.28 -0.17 3.76
CA SER A 520 -16.13 -0.75 2.71
C SER A 520 -17.34 0.14 2.38
N ARG A 521 -17.67 1.14 3.22
CA ARG A 521 -18.79 2.07 3.02
C ARG A 521 -18.45 3.18 2.04
N ARG A 522 -18.77 2.96 0.76
CA ARG A 522 -18.52 3.91 -0.33
C ARG A 522 -19.38 5.18 -0.18
N GLY A 523 -18.81 6.32 -0.49
CA GLY A 523 -19.48 7.63 -0.43
C GLY A 523 -19.69 8.20 0.98
N ASP A 524 -19.37 7.46 2.04
CA ASP A 524 -19.45 7.96 3.42
C ASP A 524 -18.17 8.72 3.80
N ALA A 525 -18.16 10.02 3.55
CA ALA A 525 -17.08 10.95 3.92
C ALA A 525 -16.77 10.99 5.42
N ASN A 526 -17.66 10.44 6.27
CA ASN A 526 -17.51 10.41 7.71
C ASN A 526 -17.08 9.04 8.24
N ALA A 527 -17.06 8.01 7.40
CA ALA A 527 -16.78 6.64 7.85
C ALA A 527 -15.45 6.54 8.58
N ASN A 528 -14.43 7.31 8.18
CA ASN A 528 -13.07 7.23 8.74
C ASN A 528 -12.67 8.48 9.55
N ARG A 529 -13.64 9.28 9.99
CA ARG A 529 -13.41 10.44 10.85
C ARG A 529 -13.48 10.05 12.32
N ALA A 530 -12.69 10.74 13.13
CA ALA A 530 -12.80 10.65 14.58
C ALA A 530 -14.18 11.10 15.05
N GLN A 531 -14.58 10.64 16.23
CA GLN A 531 -15.81 11.14 16.84
C GLN A 531 -15.66 12.64 17.12
N ARG A 532 -16.73 13.42 16.94
CA ARG A 532 -16.71 14.87 17.16
C ARG A 532 -16.27 15.28 18.58
N ALA A 533 -16.44 14.39 19.56
CA ALA A 533 -16.04 14.62 20.95
C ALA A 533 -14.58 14.22 21.24
N ALA A 534 -13.88 13.54 20.31
CA ALA A 534 -12.50 13.14 20.52
C ALA A 534 -11.59 14.37 20.59
N THR A 535 -10.76 14.42 21.63
CA THR A 535 -9.79 15.50 21.90
C THR A 535 -8.37 14.99 22.04
N ILE A 536 -8.19 13.68 22.19
CA ILE A 536 -6.90 13.01 22.29
C ILE A 536 -6.68 12.23 21.01
N PHE A 537 -5.49 12.33 20.43
CA PHE A 537 -5.11 11.50 19.29
C PHE A 537 -3.66 11.10 19.41
N GLU A 538 -3.38 9.88 18.99
CA GLU A 538 -2.06 9.28 19.15
C GLU A 538 -1.77 8.41 17.93
N MET A 539 -0.62 8.64 17.30
CA MET A 539 -0.10 7.72 16.30
C MET A 539 0.54 6.50 16.98
N ARG A 540 0.34 5.32 16.42
CA ARG A 540 0.98 4.08 16.85
C ARG A 540 1.80 3.51 15.70
N GLN A 541 3.11 3.51 15.88
CA GLN A 541 4.06 2.90 14.98
C GLN A 541 3.83 1.38 14.93
N THR A 542 3.91 0.78 13.75
CA THR A 542 3.75 -0.67 13.59
C THR A 542 5.05 -1.40 14.00
N PRO A 543 5.09 -2.06 15.17
CA PRO A 543 6.34 -2.64 15.65
C PRO A 543 6.76 -3.85 14.81
N THR A 544 8.04 -4.19 14.87
CA THR A 544 8.55 -5.46 14.31
C THR A 544 7.98 -6.66 15.08
N LEU A 545 7.67 -7.74 14.36
CA LEU A 545 7.25 -9.03 14.93
C LEU A 545 8.42 -10.03 15.04
N LEU A 546 9.59 -9.67 14.53
CA LEU A 546 10.76 -10.53 14.50
C LEU A 546 11.21 -10.88 15.92
N GLY A 547 11.28 -12.18 16.22
CA GLY A 547 11.76 -12.70 17.49
C GLY A 547 10.76 -12.67 18.65
N LEU A 548 9.51 -12.23 18.45
CA LEU A 548 8.55 -12.09 19.56
C LEU A 548 8.25 -13.43 20.28
N GLY A 549 8.35 -14.57 19.60
CA GLY A 549 8.20 -15.87 20.27
C GLY A 549 9.28 -16.16 21.33
N ARG A 550 10.47 -15.56 21.20
CA ARG A 550 11.51 -15.64 22.24
C ARG A 550 11.11 -14.84 23.48
N LEU A 551 10.43 -13.70 23.30
CA LEU A 551 9.90 -12.90 24.40
C LEU A 551 8.68 -13.56 25.06
N GLU A 552 7.84 -14.26 24.30
CA GLU A 552 6.75 -15.04 24.85
C GLU A 552 7.25 -16.17 25.77
N ALA A 553 8.40 -16.78 25.43
CA ALA A 553 9.00 -17.86 26.20
C ALA A 553 9.63 -17.42 27.54
N VAL A 554 9.84 -16.12 27.76
CA VAL A 554 10.34 -15.58 29.03
C VAL A 554 9.28 -15.82 30.12
N PRO A 555 9.57 -16.51 31.24
CA PRO A 555 8.59 -16.76 32.29
C PRO A 555 8.06 -15.47 32.92
N ASP A 556 6.77 -15.42 33.29
CA ASP A 556 6.14 -14.25 33.95
C ASP A 556 6.97 -13.78 35.16
N ALA A 557 7.45 -14.72 35.98
CA ALA A 557 8.23 -14.44 37.18
C ALA A 557 9.56 -13.71 36.92
N VAL A 558 10.14 -13.85 35.71
CA VAL A 558 11.37 -13.11 35.34
C VAL A 558 11.05 -11.64 35.11
N ILE A 559 9.93 -11.34 34.46
CA ILE A 559 9.46 -9.96 34.24
C ILE A 559 9.00 -9.34 35.56
N GLU A 560 8.22 -10.07 36.36
CA GLU A 560 7.75 -9.60 37.67
C GLU A 560 8.91 -9.29 38.63
N ALA A 561 10.03 -10.02 38.54
CA ALA A 561 11.21 -9.78 39.38
C ALA A 561 11.96 -8.47 39.02
N LEU A 562 11.72 -7.90 37.84
CA LEU A 562 12.32 -6.63 37.42
C LEU A 562 11.49 -5.42 37.85
N ALA A 563 10.22 -5.62 38.23
CA ALA A 563 9.32 -4.52 38.56
C ALA A 563 9.69 -3.87 39.90
N ASP A 564 9.75 -2.54 39.90
CA ASP A 564 9.96 -1.69 41.09
C ASP A 564 8.99 -0.50 41.05
N PRO A 565 7.66 -0.74 41.11
CA PRO A 565 6.65 0.30 40.89
C PRO A 565 6.69 1.44 41.91
N ASP A 566 7.30 1.22 43.08
CA ASP A 566 7.40 2.20 44.15
C ASP A 566 8.81 2.83 44.24
N ASP A 567 9.73 2.50 43.32
CA ASP A 567 11.14 2.95 43.32
C ASP A 567 11.83 2.71 44.68
N THR A 568 11.62 1.50 45.25
CA THR A 568 12.11 1.14 46.60
C THR A 568 13.20 0.08 46.58
N ILE A 569 13.29 -0.73 45.53
CA ILE A 569 14.32 -1.76 45.37
C ILE A 569 15.61 -1.11 44.88
N THR A 570 15.51 -0.27 43.85
CA THR A 570 16.62 0.51 43.30
C THR A 570 16.20 1.97 43.19
N PRO A 571 16.35 2.78 44.28
CA PRO A 571 15.85 4.16 44.33
C PRO A 571 16.65 5.09 43.41
N ASP A 572 16.32 5.06 42.13
CA ASP A 572 17.03 5.73 41.05
C ASP A 572 16.10 6.61 40.19
N GLY A 573 14.82 6.69 40.57
CA GLY A 573 13.79 7.49 39.94
C GLY A 573 13.02 6.78 38.84
N ILE A 574 13.24 5.47 38.64
CA ILE A 574 12.58 4.65 37.62
C ILE A 574 11.61 3.70 38.31
N SER A 575 10.33 3.71 37.88
CA SER A 575 9.24 3.02 38.55
C SER A 575 8.59 1.96 37.67
N GLY A 576 9.43 1.15 37.00
CA GLY A 576 8.98 0.13 36.05
C GLY A 576 7.98 -0.84 36.67
N ARG A 577 6.86 -1.06 35.99
CA ARG A 577 5.80 -1.96 36.50
C ARG A 577 5.19 -2.87 35.46
N VAL A 578 4.63 -3.97 35.94
CA VAL A 578 3.94 -4.95 35.10
C VAL A 578 2.55 -4.44 34.69
N SER A 579 2.20 -4.62 33.41
CA SER A 579 0.82 -4.49 32.93
C SER A 579 0.05 -5.79 33.16
N ARG A 580 -1.21 -5.71 33.59
CA ARG A 580 -2.08 -6.89 33.74
C ARG A 580 -3.30 -6.78 32.85
N ALA A 581 -3.40 -7.68 31.87
CA ALA A 581 -4.55 -7.82 30.99
C ALA A 581 -5.80 -8.33 31.73
N ASP A 582 -6.95 -8.26 31.06
CA ASP A 582 -8.21 -8.80 31.58
C ASP A 582 -8.05 -10.27 32.02
N GLY A 583 -8.60 -10.60 33.19
CA GLY A 583 -8.37 -11.89 33.85
C GLY A 583 -7.08 -11.97 34.68
N GLY A 584 -6.31 -10.89 34.78
CA GLY A 584 -5.15 -10.76 35.68
C GLY A 584 -3.84 -11.32 35.13
N ARG A 585 -3.84 -11.80 33.89
CA ARG A 585 -2.65 -12.33 33.19
C ARG A 585 -1.66 -11.21 32.90
N LEU A 586 -0.37 -11.53 32.98
CA LEU A 586 0.70 -10.59 32.64
C LEU A 586 0.60 -10.22 31.16
N GLY A 587 0.49 -8.93 30.87
CA GLY A 587 0.48 -8.41 29.52
C GLY A 587 1.91 -8.17 29.01
N ARG A 588 2.16 -8.46 27.73
CA ARG A 588 3.51 -8.55 27.13
C ARG A 588 3.64 -7.83 25.81
N PHE A 589 2.61 -7.93 24.96
CA PHE A 589 2.62 -7.46 23.59
C PHE A 589 1.76 -6.21 23.41
N GLY A 590 2.04 -5.50 22.32
CA GLY A 590 1.57 -4.13 22.12
C GLY A 590 2.45 -3.10 22.83
N TRP A 591 2.23 -1.84 22.49
CA TRP A 591 3.00 -0.70 23.02
C TRP A 591 2.71 -0.40 24.49
N LYS A 592 1.58 -0.87 25.03
CA LYS A 592 1.18 -0.72 26.43
C LYS A 592 1.12 -2.06 27.16
N ALA A 593 1.81 -3.08 26.61
CA ALA A 593 1.83 -4.43 27.15
C ALA A 593 0.40 -4.95 27.46
N GLN A 594 -0.57 -4.67 26.58
CA GLN A 594 -1.98 -4.94 26.82
C GLN A 594 -2.40 -6.37 26.48
N VAL A 595 -1.59 -7.10 25.69
CA VAL A 595 -1.93 -8.46 25.23
C VAL A 595 -0.98 -9.50 25.84
N PRO A 596 -1.49 -10.61 26.43
CA PRO A 596 -0.67 -11.54 27.20
C PRO A 596 0.00 -12.66 26.38
N SER A 597 -0.47 -12.96 25.17
CA SER A 597 0.09 -14.04 24.33
C SER A 597 0.07 -13.65 22.85
N LEU A 598 0.91 -14.28 22.03
CA LEU A 598 0.93 -14.07 20.59
C LEU A 598 -0.35 -14.54 19.91
N LEU A 599 -1.00 -15.59 20.42
CA LEU A 599 -2.29 -16.03 19.89
C LEU A 599 -3.36 -14.95 20.10
N GLU A 600 -3.42 -14.35 21.27
CA GLU A 600 -4.34 -13.24 21.52
C GLU A 600 -3.94 -11.96 20.80
N PHE A 601 -2.65 -11.74 20.58
CA PHE A 601 -2.15 -10.60 19.80
C PHE A 601 -2.59 -10.71 18.34
N THR A 602 -2.51 -11.91 17.74
CA THR A 602 -3.04 -12.18 16.41
C THR A 602 -4.56 -11.99 16.37
N ARG A 603 -5.30 -12.53 17.35
CA ARG A 603 -6.77 -12.39 17.41
C ARG A 603 -7.22 -10.94 17.54
N ASP A 604 -6.55 -10.15 18.39
CA ASP A 604 -6.82 -8.73 18.55
C ASP A 604 -6.56 -7.97 17.25
N ALA A 605 -5.41 -8.21 16.61
CA ALA A 605 -5.06 -7.56 15.34
C ALA A 605 -6.02 -7.90 14.19
N LEU A 606 -6.41 -9.18 14.03
CA LEU A 606 -7.35 -9.60 12.99
C LEU A 606 -8.70 -8.89 13.12
N THR A 607 -9.22 -8.75 14.33
CA THR A 607 -10.49 -8.05 14.58
C THR A 607 -10.34 -6.53 14.49
N THR A 608 -9.32 -5.96 15.11
CA THR A 608 -9.20 -4.52 15.31
C THR A 608 -8.63 -3.83 14.07
N GLU A 609 -7.70 -4.47 13.36
CA GLU A 609 -7.00 -3.86 12.22
C GLU A 609 -7.55 -4.33 10.87
N LEU A 610 -7.99 -5.59 10.73
CA LEU A 610 -8.56 -6.13 9.48
C LEU A 610 -10.10 -6.16 9.48
N GLY A 611 -10.72 -6.15 10.67
CA GLY A 611 -12.17 -6.19 10.83
C GLY A 611 -12.76 -7.60 10.91
N LEU A 612 -11.93 -8.65 10.95
CA LEU A 612 -12.40 -10.03 10.77
C LEU A 612 -13.03 -10.65 12.04
N THR A 613 -14.07 -11.45 11.86
CA THR A 613 -14.70 -12.27 12.90
C THR A 613 -14.15 -13.69 12.97
N MET A 614 -14.14 -14.28 14.17
CA MET A 614 -13.53 -15.58 14.43
C MET A 614 -14.29 -16.41 15.47
N PRO A 615 -14.10 -17.74 15.53
CA PRO A 615 -14.74 -18.58 16.52
C PRO A 615 -14.38 -18.21 17.97
N PHE A 616 -15.32 -18.53 18.88
CA PHE A 616 -15.06 -18.56 20.31
C PHE A 616 -14.02 -19.63 20.64
N ALA A 617 -13.08 -19.30 21.52
CA ALA A 617 -12.07 -20.21 22.04
C ALA A 617 -11.98 -20.05 23.56
N ASP A 618 -12.10 -21.17 24.28
CA ASP A 618 -12.10 -21.16 25.74
C ASP A 618 -10.77 -20.63 26.31
N GLY A 619 -10.85 -19.76 27.31
CA GLY A 619 -9.69 -19.12 27.94
C GLY A 619 -9.05 -17.97 27.17
N LEU A 620 -9.53 -17.62 25.97
CA LEU A 620 -9.09 -16.43 25.21
C LEU A 620 -10.10 -15.30 25.36
N VAL A 621 -9.61 -14.07 25.57
CA VAL A 621 -10.49 -12.89 25.79
C VAL A 621 -10.51 -11.92 24.61
N PHE A 622 -9.58 -12.05 23.67
CA PHE A 622 -9.51 -11.24 22.46
C PHE A 622 -10.19 -11.91 21.26
N GLY A 623 -10.63 -11.09 20.30
CA GLY A 623 -11.27 -11.52 19.04
C GLY A 623 -12.79 -11.31 19.02
N ARG A 624 -13.29 -10.73 17.94
CA ARG A 624 -14.72 -10.50 17.71
C ARG A 624 -15.38 -11.76 17.16
N LEU A 625 -16.53 -12.12 17.73
CA LEU A 625 -17.30 -13.30 17.32
C LEU A 625 -18.32 -13.00 16.23
N HIS A 626 -18.85 -11.78 16.22
CA HIS A 626 -19.92 -11.34 15.34
C HIS A 626 -19.76 -9.88 14.98
N ASP A 627 -20.15 -9.53 13.76
CA ASP A 627 -20.39 -8.14 13.39
C ASP A 627 -21.72 -7.95 12.65
N ASN A 628 -21.84 -6.89 11.84
CA ASN A 628 -23.07 -6.49 11.19
C ASN A 628 -22.90 -6.25 9.69
N ASP A 629 -21.89 -6.85 9.08
CA ASP A 629 -21.74 -6.81 7.64
C ASP A 629 -22.58 -7.90 6.94
N ALA A 630 -22.33 -8.13 5.65
CA ALA A 630 -23.09 -9.08 4.84
C ALA A 630 -22.41 -10.45 4.69
N VAL A 631 -21.20 -10.62 5.22
CA VAL A 631 -20.41 -11.84 5.19
C VAL A 631 -20.80 -12.71 6.40
N LEU A 632 -20.69 -14.03 6.26
CA LEU A 632 -21.12 -14.96 7.29
C LEU A 632 -20.04 -15.15 8.36
N ASP A 633 -20.40 -14.88 9.61
CA ASP A 633 -19.56 -15.19 10.76
C ASP A 633 -19.43 -16.71 11.03
N PRO A 634 -18.26 -17.20 11.46
CA PRO A 634 -16.99 -16.48 11.49
C PRO A 634 -16.33 -16.41 10.11
N GLU A 635 -15.65 -15.31 9.82
CA GLU A 635 -14.97 -15.07 8.54
C GLU A 635 -13.61 -15.77 8.45
N ILE A 636 -12.91 -15.93 9.57
CA ILE A 636 -11.64 -16.68 9.65
C ILE A 636 -11.72 -17.82 10.66
N GLY A 637 -11.29 -19.02 10.26
CA GLY A 637 -11.27 -20.20 11.10
C GLY A 637 -10.17 -20.18 12.17
N LEU A 638 -10.37 -20.91 13.27
CA LEU A 638 -9.38 -20.96 14.37
C LEU A 638 -8.03 -21.54 13.92
N ASP A 639 -8.03 -22.54 13.04
CA ASP A 639 -6.80 -23.15 12.51
C ASP A 639 -5.92 -22.12 11.77
N ASP A 640 -6.53 -21.21 11.01
CA ASP A 640 -5.84 -20.13 10.28
C ASP A 640 -5.29 -19.07 11.25
N VAL A 641 -6.04 -18.75 12.30
CA VAL A 641 -5.58 -17.85 13.38
C VAL A 641 -4.37 -18.44 14.11
N GLU A 642 -4.42 -19.72 14.46
CA GLU A 642 -3.30 -20.43 15.09
C GLU A 642 -2.09 -20.51 14.15
N LEU A 643 -2.32 -20.69 12.85
CA LEU A 643 -1.28 -20.74 11.85
C LEU A 643 -0.53 -19.40 11.72
N LEU A 644 -1.25 -18.27 11.75
CA LEU A 644 -0.66 -16.94 11.81
C LEU A 644 0.12 -16.71 13.10
N ALA A 645 -0.45 -17.09 14.25
CA ALA A 645 0.22 -16.97 15.54
C ALA A 645 1.50 -17.81 15.63
N ASP A 646 1.48 -19.02 15.05
CA ASP A 646 2.65 -19.89 14.96
C ASP A 646 3.75 -19.31 14.06
N PHE A 647 3.38 -18.71 12.93
CA PHE A 647 4.36 -18.01 12.10
C PHE A 647 5.06 -16.91 12.89
N VAL A 648 4.30 -16.04 13.58
CA VAL A 648 4.87 -14.96 14.43
C VAL A 648 5.72 -15.52 15.57
N ARG A 649 5.27 -16.59 16.23
CA ARG A 649 6.01 -17.25 17.32
C ARG A 649 7.32 -17.88 16.84
N LEU A 650 7.36 -18.38 15.61
CA LEU A 650 8.52 -19.05 15.05
C LEU A 650 9.49 -18.08 14.37
N LEU A 651 9.11 -16.84 14.05
CA LEU A 651 9.99 -15.83 13.46
C LEU A 651 11.26 -15.61 14.29
N GLY A 652 12.41 -15.65 13.62
CA GLY A 652 13.71 -15.37 14.24
C GLY A 652 13.85 -13.92 14.67
N PRO A 653 14.55 -13.64 15.79
CA PRO A 653 15.00 -12.28 16.05
C PRO A 653 15.99 -11.85 14.94
N PRO A 654 16.11 -10.54 14.68
CA PRO A 654 17.18 -10.02 13.82
C PRO A 654 18.55 -10.53 14.29
N VAL A 655 19.43 -10.85 13.35
CA VAL A 655 20.80 -11.26 13.69
C VAL A 655 21.63 -10.01 13.90
N PRO A 656 22.34 -9.87 15.04
CA PRO A 656 23.22 -8.73 15.27
C PRO A 656 24.20 -8.56 14.12
N ALA A 657 24.30 -7.34 13.60
CA ALA A 657 25.23 -7.03 12.53
C ALA A 657 26.65 -7.03 13.06
N THR A 658 27.63 -7.45 12.23
CA THR A 658 29.03 -7.14 12.53
C THR A 658 29.23 -5.65 12.31
N PRO A 659 29.57 -4.86 13.34
CA PRO A 659 29.77 -3.42 13.17
C PRO A 659 30.95 -3.15 12.24
N ASP A 660 30.87 -2.08 11.44
CA ASP A 660 32.01 -1.61 10.62
C ASP A 660 33.23 -1.28 11.51
N ASP A 661 32.98 -0.75 12.71
CA ASP A 661 33.98 -0.52 13.75
C ASP A 661 33.59 -1.23 15.05
N VAL A 662 34.20 -2.40 15.28
CA VAL A 662 33.97 -3.25 16.46
C VAL A 662 34.40 -2.55 17.76
N ALA A 663 35.47 -1.75 17.74
CA ALA A 663 35.95 -1.07 18.94
C ALA A 663 34.99 0.06 19.32
N LEU A 664 34.45 0.77 18.33
CA LEU A 664 33.44 1.79 18.53
C LEU A 664 32.15 1.21 19.10
N ALA A 665 31.66 0.09 18.55
CA ALA A 665 30.47 -0.59 19.09
C ALA A 665 30.69 -1.13 20.52
N ALA A 666 31.87 -1.66 20.83
CA ALA A 666 32.21 -2.09 22.18
C ALA A 666 32.22 -0.91 23.18
N ARG A 667 32.79 0.24 22.78
CA ARG A 667 32.68 1.48 23.57
C ARG A 667 31.22 1.89 23.74
N GLY A 668 30.40 1.75 22.70
CA GLY A 668 28.98 2.05 22.75
C GLY A 668 28.20 1.22 23.77
N GLU A 669 28.51 -0.07 23.90
CA GLU A 669 27.91 -0.94 24.93
C GLU A 669 28.30 -0.51 26.35
N GLU A 670 29.54 -0.09 26.57
CA GLU A 670 29.97 0.51 27.84
C GLU A 670 29.19 1.81 28.12
N VAL A 671 29.13 2.71 27.15
CA VAL A 671 28.40 3.99 27.25
C VAL A 671 26.93 3.76 27.55
N PHE A 672 26.28 2.75 26.93
CA PHE A 672 24.89 2.37 27.18
C PHE A 672 24.63 2.11 28.67
N SER A 673 25.57 1.45 29.34
CA SER A 673 25.49 1.20 30.78
C SER A 673 25.87 2.44 31.61
N GLU A 674 26.90 3.18 31.20
CA GLU A 674 27.38 4.40 31.88
C GLU A 674 26.31 5.50 31.95
N VAL A 675 25.56 5.72 30.86
CA VAL A 675 24.49 6.74 30.82
C VAL A 675 23.20 6.28 31.50
N GLY A 676 23.04 4.96 31.74
CA GLY A 676 21.92 4.38 32.46
C GLY A 676 20.82 3.76 31.60
N CYS A 677 21.00 3.59 30.29
CA CYS A 677 19.99 2.96 29.41
C CYS A 677 19.60 1.55 29.90
N ALA A 678 20.56 0.80 30.42
CA ALA A 678 20.38 -0.58 30.89
C ALA A 678 19.41 -0.74 32.08
N ARG A 679 18.95 0.36 32.69
CA ARG A 679 18.00 0.33 33.81
C ARG A 679 16.59 -0.06 33.40
N CYS A 680 16.14 0.36 32.20
CA CYS A 680 14.89 -0.09 31.59
C CYS A 680 15.15 -1.06 30.42
N HIS A 681 16.21 -0.81 29.64
CA HIS A 681 16.59 -1.65 28.52
C HIS A 681 17.55 -2.77 28.96
N VAL A 682 17.05 -3.66 29.84
CA VAL A 682 17.83 -4.74 30.45
C VAL A 682 18.43 -5.66 29.37
N PRO A 683 19.78 -5.85 29.33
CA PRO A 683 20.44 -6.50 28.20
C PRO A 683 19.96 -7.92 27.88
N ALA A 684 19.55 -8.69 28.88
CA ALA A 684 19.07 -10.05 28.68
C ALA A 684 18.02 -10.47 29.71
N LEU A 685 17.04 -11.26 29.27
CA LEU A 685 16.04 -11.91 30.10
C LEU A 685 16.30 -13.42 30.16
N ASP A 686 16.26 -14.01 31.34
CA ASP A 686 16.40 -15.46 31.48
C ASP A 686 15.17 -16.18 30.90
N ALA A 687 15.41 -17.18 30.06
CA ALA A 687 14.36 -18.02 29.47
C ALA A 687 14.80 -19.50 29.41
N PRO A 688 13.86 -20.46 29.28
CA PRO A 688 14.18 -21.89 29.30
C PRO A 688 15.21 -22.34 28.26
N ASP A 689 15.20 -21.71 27.09
CA ASP A 689 16.09 -22.04 25.96
C ASP A 689 17.38 -21.19 25.93
N GLY A 690 17.68 -20.48 27.02
CA GLY A 690 18.81 -19.57 27.15
C GLY A 690 18.40 -18.10 27.23
N PRO A 691 19.35 -17.19 27.54
CA PRO A 691 19.06 -15.77 27.73
C PRO A 691 18.60 -15.11 26.43
N VAL A 692 17.53 -14.32 26.52
CA VAL A 692 16.97 -13.54 25.42
C VAL A 692 17.57 -12.13 25.45
N ARG A 693 18.53 -11.86 24.56
CA ARG A 693 19.26 -10.58 24.49
C ARG A 693 18.50 -9.51 23.71
N ALA A 694 17.37 -9.08 24.26
CA ALA A 694 16.45 -8.15 23.59
C ALA A 694 16.56 -6.70 24.07
N TYR A 695 17.37 -6.41 25.11
CA TYR A 695 17.50 -5.06 25.69
C TYR A 695 16.15 -4.45 26.09
N THR A 696 15.40 -5.17 26.91
CA THR A 696 14.06 -4.80 27.39
C THR A 696 13.76 -5.53 28.69
N ASP A 697 13.05 -4.88 29.60
CA ASP A 697 12.44 -5.49 30.78
C ASP A 697 10.97 -5.89 30.58
N LEU A 698 10.36 -5.51 29.44
CA LEU A 698 8.94 -5.66 29.12
C LEU A 698 7.98 -4.94 30.10
N LEU A 699 8.48 -4.02 30.91
CA LEU A 699 7.71 -3.25 31.87
C LEU A 699 7.16 -1.95 31.25
N LEU A 700 6.11 -1.42 31.88
CA LEU A 700 5.59 -0.08 31.63
C LEU A 700 6.43 0.96 32.36
N HIS A 701 6.76 2.05 31.67
CA HIS A 701 7.45 3.21 32.21
C HIS A 701 6.78 4.51 31.75
N GLU A 702 6.71 5.52 32.61
CA GLU A 702 6.33 6.87 32.22
C GLU A 702 7.47 7.53 31.42
N ILE A 703 7.41 7.46 30.09
CA ILE A 703 8.46 7.99 29.20
C ILE A 703 8.02 9.22 28.39
N LEU A 704 6.84 9.77 28.71
CA LEU A 704 6.26 10.94 28.07
C LEU A 704 6.20 12.14 29.04
N PRO A 705 6.19 13.38 28.53
CA PRO A 705 6.07 14.58 29.35
C PRO A 705 4.84 14.55 30.29
N PRO A 706 4.87 15.26 31.43
CA PRO A 706 3.75 15.27 32.39
C PRO A 706 2.41 15.73 31.83
N ASP A 707 2.42 16.57 30.79
CA ASP A 707 1.25 17.11 30.10
C ASP A 707 0.90 16.34 28.80
N ALA A 708 1.60 15.24 28.51
CA ALA A 708 1.33 14.43 27.34
C ALA A 708 -0.04 13.73 27.45
N LEU A 709 -0.88 13.96 26.44
CA LEU A 709 -2.12 13.23 26.24
C LEU A 709 -1.85 11.99 25.37
N GLY A 710 -2.50 10.88 25.71
CA GLY A 710 -2.36 9.61 25.02
C GLY A 710 -3.57 8.71 25.26
N ILE A 711 -3.53 7.49 24.73
CA ILE A 711 -4.65 6.55 24.85
C ILE A 711 -4.41 5.63 26.02
N GLU A 712 -5.23 5.67 27.08
CA GLU A 712 -5.15 4.66 28.14
C GLU A 712 -5.57 3.29 27.62
N GLU A 713 -4.86 2.24 28.05
CA GLU A 713 -5.20 0.86 27.69
C GLU A 713 -4.94 -0.09 28.86
N VAL A 714 -5.95 -0.90 29.18
CA VAL A 714 -5.87 -1.88 30.26
C VAL A 714 -5.46 -1.20 31.56
N SER A 715 -4.25 -1.45 32.05
CA SER A 715 -3.74 -0.88 33.30
C SER A 715 -2.81 0.30 33.07
N ALA A 716 -2.42 0.61 31.83
CA ALA A 716 -1.45 1.64 31.48
C ALA A 716 -2.11 3.01 31.31
N SER A 717 -1.54 4.02 31.96
CA SER A 717 -1.93 5.43 31.84
C SER A 717 -1.58 5.99 30.46
N MET A 718 -1.99 7.23 30.19
CA MET A 718 -1.64 7.93 28.94
C MET A 718 -0.13 7.99 28.69
N ARG A 719 0.68 8.10 29.75
CA ARG A 719 2.12 8.39 29.70
C ARG A 719 3.01 7.15 29.72
N GLU A 720 2.42 5.98 29.97
CA GLU A 720 3.16 4.74 30.16
C GLU A 720 3.29 3.91 28.89
N LEU A 721 4.50 3.56 28.52
CA LEU A 721 4.76 2.67 27.38
C LEU A 721 5.63 1.51 27.84
N ARG A 722 5.44 0.35 27.20
CA ARG A 722 6.31 -0.80 27.36
C ARG A 722 7.67 -0.51 26.73
N THR A 723 8.77 -0.89 27.38
CA THR A 723 10.10 -0.89 26.73
C THR A 723 10.08 -1.83 25.51
N PRO A 724 10.25 -1.35 24.26
CA PRO A 724 10.35 -2.23 23.11
C PRO A 724 11.71 -2.97 23.11
N PRO A 725 11.80 -4.18 22.52
CA PRO A 725 13.10 -4.80 22.30
C PRO A 725 13.94 -3.93 21.34
N LEU A 726 15.25 -3.80 21.60
CA LEU A 726 16.16 -2.99 20.77
C LEU A 726 16.90 -3.78 19.68
N TRP A 727 16.70 -5.10 19.59
CA TRP A 727 17.31 -5.88 18.50
C TRP A 727 16.80 -5.41 17.12
N GLY A 728 17.65 -5.40 16.10
CA GLY A 728 17.30 -4.97 14.76
C GLY A 728 16.88 -3.50 14.65
N LEU A 729 17.31 -2.63 15.56
CA LEU A 729 16.92 -1.22 15.58
C LEU A 729 17.24 -0.54 14.25
N ARG A 730 18.42 -0.81 13.68
CA ARG A 730 18.89 -0.25 12.40
C ARG A 730 17.87 -0.33 11.26
N ASP A 731 17.13 -1.43 11.19
CA ASP A 731 16.28 -1.77 10.04
C ASP A 731 14.78 -1.64 10.37
N THR A 732 14.41 -1.13 11.55
CA THR A 732 13.01 -1.12 12.03
C THR A 732 12.42 0.28 12.26
N GLY A 733 13.17 1.32 11.89
CA GLY A 733 12.67 2.70 11.89
C GLY A 733 11.37 2.86 11.07
N PRO A 734 10.59 3.91 11.32
CA PRO A 734 10.83 5.02 12.25
C PRO A 734 10.70 4.59 13.73
N TYR A 735 11.27 5.39 14.63
CA TYR A 735 11.43 5.04 16.04
C TYR A 735 10.38 5.70 16.95
N LEU A 736 10.33 5.21 18.20
CA LEU A 736 9.34 5.54 19.24
C LEU A 736 7.94 5.00 18.92
N HIS A 737 7.09 5.00 19.94
CA HIS A 737 5.71 4.48 19.84
C HIS A 737 4.85 5.20 18.79
N THR A 738 5.20 6.43 18.40
CA THR A 738 4.50 7.21 17.37
C THR A 738 5.18 7.19 15.99
N GLY A 739 6.43 6.72 15.89
CA GLY A 739 7.24 6.87 14.69
C GLY A 739 7.78 8.30 14.48
N ALA A 740 7.85 9.12 15.55
CA ALA A 740 8.24 10.52 15.47
C ALA A 740 9.73 10.76 15.15
N ALA A 741 10.60 9.77 15.35
CA ALA A 741 12.04 9.90 15.10
C ALA A 741 12.48 9.10 13.87
N ASP A 742 13.28 9.72 12.99
CA ASP A 742 13.90 9.07 11.83
C ASP A 742 15.26 8.44 12.17
N THR A 743 15.92 8.95 13.23
CA THR A 743 17.23 8.45 13.67
C THR A 743 17.22 7.95 15.11
N ILE A 744 18.18 7.07 15.42
CA ILE A 744 18.38 6.56 16.79
C ILE A 744 18.73 7.72 17.75
N ASP A 745 19.52 8.70 17.31
CA ASP A 745 19.87 9.87 18.12
C ASP A 745 18.64 10.73 18.45
N GLU A 746 17.77 11.00 17.47
CA GLU A 746 16.50 11.70 17.68
C GLU A 746 15.61 10.93 18.68
N ALA A 747 15.53 9.61 18.54
CA ALA A 747 14.75 8.77 19.44
C ALA A 747 15.26 8.87 20.88
N ILE A 748 16.58 8.80 21.11
CA ILE A 748 17.16 8.95 22.45
C ILE A 748 16.82 10.33 23.03
N ARG A 749 16.97 11.40 22.24
CA ARG A 749 16.69 12.78 22.67
C ARG A 749 15.23 13.04 23.00
N ALA A 750 14.32 12.27 22.43
CA ALA A 750 12.88 12.42 22.63
C ALA A 750 12.34 11.76 23.92
N HIS A 751 13.16 11.00 24.64
CA HIS A 751 12.73 10.39 25.91
C HIS A 751 12.41 11.45 26.96
N ASP A 752 11.34 11.25 27.74
CA ASP A 752 10.97 12.13 28.86
C ASP A 752 10.56 11.29 30.09
N GLY A 753 9.88 11.90 31.07
CA GLY A 753 9.43 11.24 32.29
C GLY A 753 10.58 10.62 33.10
N GLU A 754 10.47 9.33 33.43
CA GLU A 754 11.48 8.55 34.17
C GLU A 754 12.85 8.55 33.48
N ALA A 755 12.88 8.71 32.14
CA ALA A 755 14.10 8.64 31.35
C ALA A 755 14.86 9.98 31.22
N VAL A 756 14.35 11.09 31.78
CA VAL A 756 14.98 12.43 31.66
C VAL A 756 16.44 12.43 32.10
N ALA A 757 16.76 11.81 33.25
CA ALA A 757 18.13 11.77 33.75
C ALA A 757 19.08 10.99 32.82
N VAL A 758 18.60 9.90 32.22
CA VAL A 758 19.35 9.07 31.27
C VAL A 758 19.56 9.82 29.94
N ARG A 759 18.49 10.45 29.42
CA ARG A 759 18.59 11.32 28.24
C ARG A 759 19.59 12.44 28.45
N ASP A 760 19.51 13.16 29.56
CA ASP A 760 20.39 14.29 29.83
C ASP A 760 21.86 13.84 29.98
N ALA A 761 22.10 12.66 30.56
CA ALA A 761 23.42 12.03 30.59
C ALA A 761 23.94 11.72 29.18
N TYR A 762 23.11 11.18 28.29
CA TYR A 762 23.46 10.98 26.87
C TYR A 762 23.78 12.31 26.16
N VAL A 763 22.94 13.33 26.33
CA VAL A 763 23.14 14.64 25.71
C VAL A 763 24.44 15.29 26.20
N ALA A 764 24.76 15.13 27.48
CA ALA A 764 26.00 15.66 28.08
C ALA A 764 27.25 14.86 27.73
N ALA A 765 27.12 13.61 27.25
CA ALA A 765 28.25 12.75 26.89
C ALA A 765 29.07 13.36 25.72
N PRO A 766 30.38 13.07 25.63
CA PRO A 766 31.20 13.46 24.49
C PRO A 766 30.59 13.00 23.16
N GLU A 767 30.78 13.77 22.09
CA GLU A 767 30.26 13.41 20.76
C GLU A 767 30.73 12.03 20.30
N ALA A 768 31.99 11.67 20.60
CA ALA A 768 32.53 10.34 20.31
C ALA A 768 31.78 9.22 21.06
N ASP A 769 31.38 9.45 22.31
CA ASP A 769 30.62 8.48 23.10
C ASP A 769 29.18 8.38 22.61
N ARG A 770 28.56 9.49 22.21
CA ARG A 770 27.23 9.46 21.57
C ARG A 770 27.26 8.68 20.25
N ALA A 771 28.26 8.94 19.40
CA ALA A 771 28.46 8.21 18.16
C ALA A 771 28.72 6.71 18.41
N ALA A 772 29.49 6.38 19.45
CA ALA A 772 29.72 5.00 19.87
C ALA A 772 28.42 4.31 20.29
N LEU A 773 27.59 4.97 21.09
CA LEU A 773 26.29 4.43 21.52
C LEU A 773 25.36 4.20 20.33
N VAL A 774 25.24 5.16 19.40
CA VAL A 774 24.43 5.00 18.19
C VAL A 774 24.94 3.85 17.32
N ALA A 775 26.26 3.69 17.18
CA ALA A 775 26.86 2.59 16.43
C ALA A 775 26.59 1.22 17.07
N PHE A 776 26.64 1.14 18.41
CA PHE A 776 26.26 -0.06 19.16
C PHE A 776 24.78 -0.40 18.96
N LEU A 777 23.88 0.55 19.15
CA LEU A 777 22.44 0.33 18.96
C LEU A 777 22.11 -0.08 17.51
N GLY A 778 22.84 0.45 16.53
CA GLY A 778 22.73 0.06 15.13
C GLY A 778 23.31 -1.32 14.80
N SER A 779 24.03 -1.97 15.72
CA SER A 779 24.55 -3.33 15.53
C SER A 779 23.70 -4.42 16.18
N LEU A 780 22.74 -4.05 17.03
CA LEU A 780 21.86 -4.97 17.76
C LEU A 780 20.90 -5.76 16.88
#